data_AF-A0AAW0ZDK3-F1
#
_entry.id   AF-A0AAW0ZDK3-F1
#
_cell.length_a   1.000
_cell.length_b   1.000
_cell.length_c   1.000
_cell.angle_alpha   90.00
_cell.angle_beta   90.00
_cell.angle_gamma   90.00
#
_symmetry.space_group_name_H-M   'P 1'
#
loop_
_entity.id
_entity.type
_entity.pdbx_description
1 polymer ?
#
loop_
_entity_poly.entity_id
_entity_poly.type
_entity_poly.pdbx_seq_one_letter_code
_entity_poly.pdbx_strand_id
1 'polypeptide(L)'
;MPLNVTGQSARMATMVEEQNLVDMGEDKESQFDQVTYNWVDITQEFFDAITELELGELLRDELFGLFEAMSAIEMMDPKMDVGMLCNRGNNKPCTFTQAVDSCLLKLDNLTQSEVIGIIDSTYACIVSWLEGHSLAQTVFTNLYLHQPSLIVDKPLRTFCYAVYKIIEIIKDCINKALVFEEEDFQSVTYGYRLQQDITEQKIISMLKEVEDELPRKSRIKPIHVVSEKEYGDRLALYARIRFTKIFYQILSLMGKKEQLQQNLNECHTLLSRCSYMIQIMIKTVNSGEKADEISNYPNIMGFDPMVNQRLLPPTFPRYTKIKPRIEALKYLDELLNRFRTVTMITNQNGFHAALDFFLEFSRQSPCILSRSMLQIVYLPTTNRVFGVQNFADVLKDAARNFIAPPVLMPKSTLLQNHQAKEYVDSFLSHCVGLFGSLLQLTGHNRARQRDKLAHLLDDFAILQDEAERVDGFLHALSLKSDTPRSHLACFGTWILYHTLRVMVMYLLSGFELELYSVHEYHYIFWYLYEFLYGWLVSAITRANTFLMEQDVHNDTHKGRGSKKSARNKKKKSTSRPYNLEILMYQAMQNICGGYYKALVGFRMDGKILLPESPFDSERVRYEHRLLPFSSLLTPPPVHYQEFLDMTNAQMHKRNEKVTSEMLYLAGCRHFHQARNMLERALSLYLPNASTVNEINDLLKVAKTNFVVLKLLADGHKKDSKEPPVFDFSCHQHFPLIKLI
;
A
#
# COMPACT_ATOMS: atom_id res chain seq x y z
N MET A 1 -18.29 -19.00 -15.13
CA MET A 1 -19.38 -18.04 -14.82
C MET A 1 -19.00 -17.35 -13.52
N PRO A 2 -18.48 -16.11 -13.55
CA PRO A 2 -18.12 -15.40 -12.33
C PRO A 2 -19.35 -14.68 -11.77
N LEU A 3 -19.69 -14.97 -10.52
CA LEU A 3 -20.74 -14.28 -9.76
C LEU A 3 -20.22 -12.91 -9.33
N ASN A 4 -20.86 -11.88 -9.85
CA ASN A 4 -20.55 -10.47 -9.69
C ASN A 4 -21.14 -9.95 -8.36
N VAL A 5 -20.54 -10.34 -7.22
CA VAL A 5 -21.02 -10.01 -5.87
C VAL A 5 -20.70 -8.56 -5.47
N THR A 6 -19.82 -7.86 -6.21
CA THR A 6 -19.43 -6.46 -5.93
C THR A 6 -20.50 -5.44 -6.35
N GLY A 7 -21.49 -5.82 -7.17
CA GLY A 7 -22.48 -4.90 -7.72
C GLY A 7 -23.72 -4.64 -6.87
N GLN A 8 -24.03 -5.50 -5.88
CA GLN A 8 -25.28 -5.37 -5.09
C GLN A 8 -25.15 -4.37 -3.94
N SER A 9 -23.99 -4.30 -3.27
CA SER A 9 -23.73 -3.29 -2.22
C SER A 9 -23.76 -1.85 -2.79
N ALA A 10 -23.16 -1.65 -3.96
CA ALA A 10 -23.16 -0.35 -4.65
C ALA A 10 -24.57 0.10 -5.08
N ARG A 11 -25.46 -0.85 -5.47
CA ARG A 11 -26.85 -0.56 -5.86
C ARG A 11 -27.75 -0.19 -4.69
N MET A 12 -27.58 -0.83 -3.52
CA MET A 12 -28.30 -0.41 -2.32
C MET A 12 -27.87 0.99 -1.86
N ALA A 13 -26.59 1.32 -1.98
CA ALA A 13 -26.10 2.67 -1.68
C ALA A 13 -26.70 3.74 -2.63
N THR A 14 -26.86 3.44 -3.92
CA THR A 14 -27.44 4.39 -4.89
C THR A 14 -28.95 4.59 -4.70
N MET A 15 -29.69 3.55 -4.31
CA MET A 15 -31.13 3.69 -4.02
C MET A 15 -31.40 4.50 -2.73
N VAL A 16 -30.46 4.49 -1.77
CA VAL A 16 -30.52 5.32 -0.56
C VAL A 16 -30.06 6.77 -0.84
N GLU A 17 -29.24 7.00 -1.87
CA GLU A 17 -28.86 8.34 -2.34
C GLU A 17 -30.01 9.10 -3.02
N GLU A 18 -30.93 8.41 -3.73
CA GLU A 18 -32.08 9.07 -4.38
C GLU A 18 -33.19 9.49 -3.40
N GLN A 19 -33.28 8.88 -2.21
CA GLN A 19 -34.35 9.18 -1.23
C GLN A 19 -34.00 10.24 -0.19
N ASN A 20 -32.75 10.71 -0.11
CA ASN A 20 -32.30 11.68 0.92
C ASN A 20 -31.92 13.07 0.39
N LEU A 21 -32.33 13.40 -0.83
CA LEU A 21 -32.26 14.78 -1.36
C LEU A 21 -33.38 15.65 -0.76
N VAL A 22 -33.33 15.91 0.55
CA VAL A 22 -34.14 16.96 1.17
C VAL A 22 -33.27 18.19 1.34
N ASP A 23 -33.67 19.24 0.64
CA ASP A 23 -32.99 20.53 0.56
C ASP A 23 -33.10 21.27 1.89
N MET A 24 -31.96 21.64 2.48
CA MET A 24 -31.89 22.46 3.68
C MET A 24 -31.54 23.89 3.25
N GLY A 25 -32.56 24.66 2.89
CA GLY A 25 -32.46 26.07 2.52
C GLY A 25 -33.80 26.81 2.60
N GLU A 26 -33.86 27.76 3.52
CA GLU A 26 -34.89 28.81 3.72
C GLU A 26 -36.26 28.38 4.28
N ASP A 27 -36.52 28.83 5.52
CA ASP A 27 -37.84 28.89 6.17
C ASP A 27 -38.84 29.71 5.34
N LYS A 28 -39.48 29.05 4.38
CA LYS A 28 -40.82 29.40 3.95
C LYS A 28 -41.69 28.18 4.20
N GLU A 29 -42.68 28.37 5.08
CA GLU A 29 -43.77 27.43 5.34
C GLU A 29 -44.40 26.99 4.02
N SER A 30 -43.85 25.92 3.43
CA SER A 30 -44.51 25.17 2.39
C SER A 30 -45.48 24.26 3.14
N GLN A 31 -46.77 24.50 2.95
CA GLN A 31 -47.84 23.58 3.35
C GLN A 31 -47.58 22.26 2.63
N PHE A 32 -46.79 21.38 3.26
CA PHE A 32 -46.82 19.96 2.94
C PHE A 32 -48.22 19.49 3.28
N ASP A 33 -48.99 19.08 2.26
CA ASP A 33 -50.21 18.32 2.47
C ASP A 33 -49.89 17.21 3.48
N GLN A 34 -50.53 17.27 4.64
CA GLN A 34 -50.38 16.23 5.66
C GLN A 34 -50.84 14.92 5.04
N VAL A 35 -49.88 14.06 4.69
CA VAL A 35 -50.17 12.69 4.29
C VAL A 35 -50.92 12.05 5.46
N THR A 36 -52.23 11.89 5.28
CA THR A 36 -53.14 11.33 6.27
C THR A 36 -53.06 9.83 6.14
N TYR A 37 -52.13 9.22 6.86
CA TYR A 37 -52.00 7.77 6.92
C TYR A 37 -53.18 7.17 7.70
N ASN A 38 -53.90 6.23 7.10
CA ASN A 38 -54.95 5.45 7.77
C ASN A 38 -54.36 4.12 8.25
N TRP A 39 -53.67 4.15 9.40
CA TRP A 39 -53.07 2.96 10.00
C TRP A 39 -54.15 2.02 10.57
N VAL A 40 -54.09 0.75 10.20
CA VAL A 40 -54.93 -0.33 10.76
C VAL A 40 -54.03 -1.25 11.57
N ASP A 41 -54.42 -1.55 12.81
CA ASP A 41 -53.70 -2.51 13.66
C ASP A 41 -54.01 -3.95 13.24
N ILE A 42 -52.98 -4.70 12.84
CA ILE A 42 -53.07 -6.11 12.42
C ILE A 42 -52.36 -7.05 13.40
N THR A 43 -52.02 -6.59 14.62
CA THR A 43 -51.18 -7.36 15.55
C THR A 43 -51.83 -8.71 15.90
N GLN A 44 -53.12 -8.74 16.23
CA GLN A 44 -53.82 -9.97 16.60
C GLN A 44 -53.94 -10.93 15.40
N GLU A 45 -54.34 -10.42 14.24
CA GLU A 45 -54.46 -11.23 13.01
C GLU A 45 -53.12 -11.88 12.63
N PHE A 46 -52.01 -11.16 12.79
CA PHE A 46 -50.67 -11.67 12.53
C PHE A 46 -50.28 -12.78 13.53
N PHE A 47 -50.52 -12.59 14.83
CA PHE A 47 -50.22 -13.60 15.85
C PHE A 47 -51.07 -14.88 15.68
N ASP A 48 -52.32 -14.75 15.24
CA ASP A 48 -53.17 -15.91 14.95
C ASP A 48 -52.65 -16.69 13.74
N ALA A 49 -52.26 -15.99 12.66
CA ALA A 49 -51.75 -16.62 11.43
C ALA A 49 -50.43 -17.38 11.62
N ILE A 50 -49.49 -16.86 12.44
CA ILE A 50 -48.20 -17.54 12.65
C ILE A 50 -48.32 -18.86 13.42
N THR A 51 -49.46 -19.14 14.06
CA THR A 51 -49.69 -20.43 14.74
C THR A 51 -49.80 -21.61 13.77
N GLU A 52 -50.01 -21.34 12.47
CA GLU A 52 -50.03 -22.34 11.42
C GLU A 52 -48.62 -22.86 11.05
N LEU A 53 -47.55 -22.15 11.42
CA LEU A 53 -46.16 -22.53 11.11
C LEU A 53 -45.64 -23.62 12.06
N GLU A 54 -45.03 -24.66 11.50
CA GLU A 54 -44.36 -25.71 12.26
C GLU A 54 -42.91 -25.35 12.66
N LEU A 55 -42.35 -26.09 13.62
CA LEU A 55 -40.97 -25.88 14.05
C LEU A 55 -39.98 -26.16 12.90
N GLY A 56 -39.25 -25.12 12.50
CA GLY A 56 -38.29 -25.18 11.39
C GLY A 56 -38.83 -24.58 10.08
N GLU A 57 -40.11 -24.19 10.04
CA GLU A 57 -40.67 -23.45 8.92
C GLU A 57 -40.36 -21.94 9.02
N LEU A 58 -40.16 -21.32 7.86
CA LEU A 58 -39.91 -19.91 7.74
C LEU A 58 -40.69 -19.36 6.54
N LEU A 59 -41.67 -18.50 6.81
CA LEU A 59 -42.38 -17.77 5.76
C LEU A 59 -41.51 -16.60 5.28
N ARG A 60 -41.15 -16.61 4.00
CA ARG A 60 -40.40 -15.55 3.34
C ARG A 60 -40.76 -15.48 1.87
N ASP A 61 -40.38 -14.40 1.21
CA ASP A 61 -40.44 -14.32 -0.24
C ASP A 61 -39.51 -15.36 -0.90
N GLU A 62 -39.90 -15.89 -2.06
CA GLU A 62 -39.13 -16.91 -2.79
C GLU A 62 -37.73 -16.40 -3.16
N LEU A 63 -37.60 -15.12 -3.48
CA LEU A 63 -36.35 -14.48 -3.90
C LEU A 63 -35.45 -14.08 -2.72
N PHE A 64 -35.98 -14.02 -1.48
CA PHE A 64 -35.22 -13.60 -0.31
C PHE A 64 -34.31 -14.73 0.20
N GLY A 65 -33.00 -14.63 0.00
CA GLY A 65 -32.04 -15.63 0.47
C GLY A 65 -31.73 -15.51 1.96
N LEU A 66 -31.63 -16.64 2.69
CA LEU A 66 -31.25 -16.62 4.11
C LEU A 66 -29.83 -16.06 4.38
N PHE A 67 -28.99 -16.02 3.36
CA PHE A 67 -27.69 -15.33 3.43
C PHE A 67 -27.85 -13.82 3.63
N GLU A 68 -28.88 -13.20 3.05
CA GLU A 68 -29.17 -11.77 3.21
C GLU A 68 -29.62 -11.48 4.66
N ALA A 69 -30.36 -12.41 5.26
CA ALA A 69 -30.76 -12.32 6.67
C ALA A 69 -29.58 -12.33 7.65
N MET A 70 -28.39 -12.82 7.26
CA MET A 70 -27.19 -12.79 8.13
C MET A 70 -26.68 -11.36 8.39
N SER A 71 -27.12 -10.37 7.59
CA SER A 71 -26.78 -8.96 7.78
C SER A 71 -27.87 -8.17 8.52
N ALA A 72 -28.96 -8.83 8.92
CA ALA A 72 -30.04 -8.20 9.67
C ALA A 72 -29.58 -7.78 11.06
N ILE A 73 -30.14 -6.66 11.55
CA ILE A 73 -29.94 -6.21 12.93
C ILE A 73 -31.10 -6.66 13.79
N GLU A 74 -30.76 -7.12 14.98
CA GLU A 74 -31.72 -7.36 16.03
C GLU A 74 -31.92 -6.07 16.85
N MET A 75 -33.14 -5.52 16.77
CA MET A 75 -33.53 -4.39 17.62
C MET A 75 -33.50 -4.81 19.10
N MET A 76 -33.19 -3.88 19.99
CA MET A 76 -33.05 -4.12 21.44
C MET A 76 -31.87 -5.02 21.86
N ASP A 77 -31.11 -5.60 20.92
CA ASP A 77 -29.86 -6.27 21.26
C ASP A 77 -28.75 -5.24 21.52
N PRO A 78 -28.09 -5.24 22.69
CA PRO A 78 -27.07 -4.24 23.03
C PRO A 78 -25.82 -4.21 22.13
N LYS A 79 -25.56 -5.28 21.37
CA LYS A 79 -24.43 -5.43 20.46
C LYS A 79 -24.82 -5.20 19.00
N MET A 80 -26.10 -5.28 18.64
CA MET A 80 -26.56 -5.09 17.26
C MET A 80 -27.30 -3.76 17.06
N ASP A 81 -28.00 -3.28 18.10
CA ASP A 81 -28.78 -2.05 18.06
C ASP A 81 -27.97 -0.85 18.58
N VAL A 82 -27.55 0.01 17.65
CA VAL A 82 -26.86 1.27 17.96
C VAL A 82 -27.74 2.20 18.80
N GLY A 83 -29.07 2.15 18.67
CA GLY A 83 -30.02 2.94 19.45
C GLY A 83 -30.02 2.59 20.95
N MET A 84 -29.63 1.37 21.32
CA MET A 84 -29.52 0.96 22.71
C MET A 84 -28.39 1.69 23.47
N LEU A 85 -27.38 2.20 22.77
CA LEU A 85 -26.32 3.02 23.37
C LEU A 85 -26.83 4.43 23.74
N CYS A 86 -27.74 5.02 22.95
CA CYS A 86 -28.34 6.32 23.24
C CYS A 86 -29.12 6.31 24.56
N ASN A 87 -29.75 5.17 24.87
CA ASN A 87 -30.64 5.03 26.04
C ASN A 87 -29.89 4.69 27.33
N ARG A 88 -28.58 4.38 27.26
CA ARG A 88 -27.75 4.01 28.42
C ARG A 88 -26.99 5.18 29.05
N GLY A 89 -26.94 6.34 28.39
CA GLY A 89 -26.28 7.56 28.88
C GLY A 89 -27.25 8.73 29.07
N ASN A 90 -27.01 9.57 30.08
CA ASN A 90 -27.83 10.76 30.36
C ASN A 90 -27.66 11.92 29.37
N ASN A 91 -26.73 11.82 28.41
CA ASN A 91 -26.43 12.92 27.49
C ASN A 91 -27.09 12.68 26.13
N LYS A 92 -28.24 13.32 25.91
CA LYS A 92 -28.80 13.45 24.55
C LYS A 92 -27.76 14.17 23.66
N PRO A 93 -27.52 13.69 22.44
CA PRO A 93 -26.59 14.36 21.52
C PRO A 93 -27.07 15.80 21.26
N CYS A 94 -26.12 16.73 21.27
CA CYS A 94 -26.39 18.14 21.08
C CYS A 94 -25.98 18.56 19.66
N THR A 95 -26.96 19.00 18.87
CA THR A 95 -26.68 19.57 17.54
C THR A 95 -26.03 20.95 17.65
N PHE A 96 -25.43 21.45 16.56
CA PHE A 96 -24.84 22.80 16.55
C PHE A 96 -25.80 23.88 17.06
N THR A 97 -27.01 23.95 16.52
CA THR A 97 -28.02 24.96 16.91
C THR A 97 -28.37 24.85 18.39
N GLN A 98 -28.63 23.62 18.87
CA GLN A 98 -28.94 23.38 20.29
C GLN A 98 -27.77 23.77 21.21
N ALA A 99 -26.52 23.52 20.79
CA ALA A 99 -25.34 23.85 21.58
C ALA A 99 -25.11 25.37 21.66
N VAL A 100 -25.45 26.10 20.60
CA VAL A 100 -25.44 27.57 20.59
C VAL A 100 -26.55 28.13 21.48
N ASP A 101 -27.78 27.65 21.32
CA ASP A 101 -28.95 28.13 22.07
C ASP A 101 -28.83 27.85 23.58
N SER A 102 -28.18 26.75 23.96
CA SER A 102 -27.89 26.38 25.35
C SER A 102 -26.61 27.00 25.90
N CYS A 103 -25.93 27.88 25.15
CA CYS A 103 -24.66 28.52 25.52
C CYS A 103 -23.52 27.53 25.84
N LEU A 104 -23.61 26.28 25.37
CA LEU A 104 -22.55 25.27 25.48
C LEU A 104 -21.46 25.46 24.42
N LEU A 105 -21.78 26.14 23.32
CA LEU A 105 -20.85 26.45 22.23
C LEU A 105 -20.62 27.95 22.11
N LYS A 106 -19.36 28.40 22.20
CA LYS A 106 -18.97 29.80 22.01
C LYS A 106 -18.69 30.08 20.54
N LEU A 107 -19.30 31.13 19.99
CA LEU A 107 -19.05 31.57 18.60
C LEU A 107 -18.10 32.77 18.51
N ASP A 108 -17.93 33.51 19.60
CA ASP A 108 -17.08 34.70 19.73
C ASP A 108 -16.33 34.69 21.06
N ASN A 109 -15.31 35.54 21.19
CA ASN A 109 -14.48 35.70 22.39
C ASN A 109 -13.82 34.40 22.88
N LEU A 110 -13.45 33.51 21.95
CA LEU A 110 -12.67 32.32 22.30
C LEU A 110 -11.25 32.72 22.72
N THR A 111 -10.78 32.11 23.79
CA THR A 111 -9.39 32.23 24.22
C THR A 111 -8.48 31.48 23.24
N GLN A 112 -7.21 31.87 23.21
CA GLN A 112 -6.22 31.21 22.35
C GLN A 112 -6.07 29.72 22.72
N SER A 113 -6.11 29.39 24.02
CA SER A 113 -6.10 28.01 24.55
C SER A 113 -7.26 27.17 24.00
N GLU A 114 -8.48 27.71 23.99
CA GLU A 114 -9.66 27.02 23.47
C GLU A 114 -9.51 26.72 21.97
N VAL A 115 -9.13 27.71 21.16
CA VAL A 115 -8.95 27.53 19.70
C VAL A 115 -7.84 26.52 19.41
N ILE A 116 -6.72 26.59 20.14
CA ILE A 116 -5.62 25.61 20.04
C ILE A 116 -6.12 24.19 20.33
N GLY A 117 -6.88 24.01 21.40
CA GLY A 117 -7.44 22.71 21.78
C GLY A 117 -8.37 22.14 20.71
N ILE A 118 -9.22 23.00 20.11
CA ILE A 118 -10.15 22.61 19.03
C ILE A 118 -9.37 22.20 17.77
N ILE A 119 -8.35 22.95 17.37
CA ILE A 119 -7.51 22.63 16.21
C ILE A 119 -6.81 21.29 16.39
N ASP A 120 -6.14 21.08 17.53
CA ASP A 120 -5.38 19.86 17.79
C ASP A 120 -6.29 18.63 17.88
N SER A 121 -7.49 18.78 18.47
CA SER A 121 -8.51 17.71 18.50
C SER A 121 -9.06 17.41 17.11
N THR A 122 -9.23 18.42 16.26
CA THR A 122 -9.65 18.21 14.87
C THR A 122 -8.60 17.46 14.07
N TYR A 123 -7.31 17.78 14.24
CA TYR A 123 -6.23 17.00 13.63
C TYR A 123 -6.18 15.56 14.15
N ALA A 124 -6.44 15.33 15.44
CA ALA A 124 -6.58 13.98 15.98
C ALA A 124 -7.71 13.20 15.31
N CYS A 125 -8.86 13.83 15.07
CA CYS A 125 -9.96 13.23 14.32
C CYS A 125 -9.58 12.95 12.85
N ILE A 126 -8.89 13.86 12.16
CA ILE A 126 -8.44 13.65 10.77
C ILE A 126 -7.47 12.47 10.69
N VAL A 127 -6.52 12.37 11.62
CA VAL A 127 -5.59 11.22 11.67
C VAL A 127 -6.34 9.92 11.93
N SER A 128 -7.33 9.93 12.83
CA SER A 128 -8.15 8.74 13.12
C SER A 128 -8.99 8.33 11.90
N TRP A 129 -9.50 9.28 11.11
CA TRP A 129 -10.15 9.00 9.83
C TRP A 129 -9.19 8.34 8.82
N LEU A 130 -7.95 8.83 8.73
CA LEU A 130 -6.90 8.24 7.88
C LEU A 130 -6.47 6.83 8.32
N GLU A 131 -6.90 6.36 9.49
CA GLU A 131 -6.67 5.00 9.99
C GLU A 131 -7.88 4.08 9.83
N GLY A 132 -8.91 4.50 9.09
CA GLY A 132 -10.05 3.66 8.69
C GLY A 132 -11.35 3.93 9.44
N HIS A 133 -11.38 4.87 10.39
CA HIS A 133 -12.62 5.28 11.04
C HIS A 133 -13.49 6.16 10.12
N SER A 134 -14.79 6.28 10.41
CA SER A 134 -15.70 7.09 9.59
C SER A 134 -15.54 8.59 9.84
N LEU A 135 -15.80 9.44 8.83
CA LEU A 135 -15.85 10.89 9.01
C LEU A 135 -16.91 11.32 10.03
N ALA A 136 -18.07 10.65 10.02
CA ALA A 136 -19.18 10.91 10.94
C ALA A 136 -18.79 10.72 12.42
N GLN A 137 -18.00 9.69 12.73
CA GLN A 137 -17.57 9.36 14.10
C GLN A 137 -16.25 10.01 14.51
N THR A 138 -15.59 10.72 13.59
CA THR A 138 -14.30 11.37 13.86
C THR A 138 -14.38 12.87 13.64
N VAL A 139 -14.22 13.34 12.41
CA VAL A 139 -14.04 14.76 12.10
C VAL A 139 -15.34 15.54 12.33
N PHE A 140 -16.48 14.96 11.94
CA PHE A 140 -17.79 15.61 12.09
C PHE A 140 -18.39 15.49 13.49
N THR A 141 -17.65 14.97 14.47
CA THR A 141 -18.00 15.18 15.88
C THR A 141 -17.71 16.62 16.31
N ASN A 142 -16.84 17.34 15.57
CA ASN A 142 -16.61 18.77 15.76
C ASN A 142 -17.80 19.58 15.22
N LEU A 143 -18.62 20.12 16.12
CA LEU A 143 -19.80 20.93 15.84
C LEU A 143 -19.45 22.21 15.07
N TYR A 144 -18.27 22.80 15.26
CA TYR A 144 -17.86 24.00 14.52
C TYR A 144 -17.77 23.76 13.01
N LEU A 145 -17.56 22.51 12.58
CA LEU A 145 -17.58 22.19 11.15
C LEU A 145 -19.00 22.22 10.58
N HIS A 146 -20.05 22.00 11.38
CA HIS A 146 -21.41 21.87 10.85
C HIS A 146 -21.93 23.18 10.24
N GLN A 147 -21.63 24.32 10.85
CA GLN A 147 -22.01 25.66 10.35
C GLN A 147 -20.88 26.70 10.51
N PRO A 148 -19.79 26.62 9.72
CA PRO A 148 -18.63 27.50 9.91
C PRO A 148 -18.92 28.98 9.62
N SER A 149 -19.95 29.27 8.82
CA SER A 149 -20.36 30.63 8.46
C SER A 149 -20.81 31.47 9.65
N LEU A 150 -21.36 30.83 10.69
CA LEU A 150 -21.86 31.51 11.89
C LEU A 150 -20.77 31.78 12.94
N ILE A 151 -19.56 31.26 12.74
CA ILE A 151 -18.43 31.48 13.65
C ILE A 151 -17.93 32.93 13.50
N VAL A 152 -17.88 33.66 14.61
CA VAL A 152 -17.40 35.05 14.64
C VAL A 152 -15.87 35.08 14.78
N ASP A 153 -15.29 34.20 15.60
CA ASP A 153 -13.83 34.07 15.75
C ASP A 153 -13.17 33.74 14.40
N LYS A 154 -12.44 34.73 13.87
CA LYS A 154 -11.86 34.68 12.53
C LYS A 154 -10.81 33.56 12.37
N PRO A 155 -9.88 33.31 13.31
CA PRO A 155 -8.98 32.16 13.25
C PRO A 155 -9.71 30.82 13.15
N LEU A 156 -10.66 30.54 14.04
CA LEU A 156 -11.39 29.27 14.07
C LEU A 156 -12.24 29.09 12.81
N ARG A 157 -12.99 30.11 12.40
CA ARG A 157 -13.79 30.07 11.17
C ARG A 157 -12.93 29.71 9.95
N THR A 158 -11.79 30.38 9.81
CA THR A 158 -10.88 30.17 8.67
C THR A 158 -10.29 28.76 8.70
N PHE A 159 -9.93 28.27 9.89
CA PHE A 159 -9.48 26.89 10.08
C PHE A 159 -10.56 25.87 9.66
N CYS A 160 -11.81 26.04 10.09
CA CYS A 160 -12.92 25.14 9.71
C CYS A 160 -13.10 25.05 8.19
N TYR A 161 -13.05 26.17 7.47
CA TYR A 161 -13.11 26.15 6.01
C TYR A 161 -11.89 25.47 5.37
N ALA A 162 -10.69 25.67 5.93
CA ALA A 162 -9.49 25.00 5.46
C ALA A 162 -9.57 23.47 5.67
N VAL A 163 -10.14 23.02 6.80
CA VAL A 163 -10.37 21.59 7.08
C VAL A 163 -11.28 20.97 6.03
N TYR A 164 -12.36 21.63 5.60
CA TYR A 164 -13.19 21.13 4.51
C TYR A 164 -12.42 20.91 3.22
N LYS A 165 -11.57 21.86 2.83
CA LYS A 165 -10.74 21.71 1.63
C LYS A 165 -9.65 20.64 1.78
N ILE A 166 -9.11 20.45 2.98
CA ILE A 166 -8.17 19.36 3.26
C ILE A 166 -8.88 18.00 3.12
N ILE A 167 -10.08 17.83 3.69
CA ILE A 167 -10.87 16.59 3.59
C ILE A 167 -11.19 16.29 2.11
N GLU A 168 -11.64 17.30 1.36
CA GLU A 168 -11.96 17.19 -0.07
C GLU A 168 -10.74 16.67 -0.87
N ILE A 169 -9.58 17.30 -0.71
CA ILE A 169 -8.35 16.89 -1.43
C ILE A 169 -7.90 15.48 -1.01
N ILE A 170 -7.93 15.16 0.29
CA ILE A 170 -7.54 13.84 0.79
C ILE A 170 -8.46 12.76 0.20
N LYS A 171 -9.78 12.96 0.28
CA LYS A 171 -10.78 12.04 -0.26
C LYS A 171 -10.58 11.83 -1.75
N ASP A 172 -10.42 12.91 -2.51
CA ASP A 172 -10.20 12.86 -3.95
C ASP A 172 -8.91 12.12 -4.32
N CYS A 173 -7.81 12.37 -3.60
CA CYS A 173 -6.53 11.71 -3.81
C CYS A 173 -6.65 10.20 -3.60
N ILE A 174 -7.25 9.79 -2.47
CA ILE A 174 -7.40 8.37 -2.11
C ILE A 174 -8.34 7.65 -3.09
N ASN A 175 -9.47 8.28 -3.44
CA ASN A 175 -10.43 7.74 -4.40
C ASN A 175 -9.84 7.59 -5.81
N LYS A 176 -9.03 8.56 -6.27
CA LYS A 176 -8.37 8.48 -7.57
C LYS A 176 -7.26 7.44 -7.62
N ALA A 177 -6.57 7.21 -6.50
CA ALA A 177 -5.48 6.23 -6.43
C ALA A 177 -6.01 4.78 -6.49
N LEU A 178 -7.24 4.54 -6.00
CA LEU A 178 -7.91 3.22 -6.00
C LEU A 178 -7.08 2.14 -5.28
N VAL A 179 -6.42 2.51 -4.19
CA VAL A 179 -5.55 1.61 -3.41
C VAL A 179 -6.12 1.19 -2.06
N PHE A 180 -7.37 1.50 -1.76
CA PHE A 180 -8.00 1.20 -0.46
C PHE A 180 -9.19 0.26 -0.61
N GLU A 181 -9.49 -0.44 0.48
CA GLU A 181 -10.75 -1.15 0.70
C GLU A 181 -11.50 -0.47 1.86
N GLU A 182 -12.79 -0.78 2.08
CA GLU A 182 -13.59 -0.16 3.15
C GLU A 182 -13.04 -0.38 4.57
N GLU A 183 -12.23 -1.42 4.76
CA GLU A 183 -11.51 -1.69 6.02
C GLU A 183 -10.35 -0.70 6.27
N ASP A 184 -9.74 -0.18 5.20
CA ASP A 184 -8.58 0.72 5.27
C ASP A 184 -9.01 2.19 5.38
N PHE A 185 -10.09 2.57 4.70
CA PHE A 185 -10.53 3.96 4.58
C PHE A 185 -11.99 4.05 4.17
N GLN A 186 -12.73 4.93 4.85
CA GLN A 186 -14.13 5.21 4.51
C GLN A 186 -14.26 6.61 3.90
N SER A 187 -14.67 6.67 2.63
CA SER A 187 -14.78 7.91 1.86
C SER A 187 -16.16 8.60 1.96
N VAL A 188 -17.12 7.95 2.63
CA VAL A 188 -18.50 8.42 2.79
C VAL A 188 -18.54 9.71 3.61
N THR A 189 -19.25 10.72 3.10
CA THR A 189 -19.37 12.05 3.72
C THR A 189 -20.67 12.25 4.50
N TYR A 190 -21.56 11.25 4.54
CA TYR A 190 -22.76 11.24 5.39
C TYR A 190 -23.66 12.49 5.25
N GLY A 191 -23.85 12.96 4.00
CA GLY A 191 -24.68 14.14 3.71
C GLY A 191 -24.03 15.51 3.97
N TYR A 192 -22.81 15.57 4.51
CA TYR A 192 -22.10 16.84 4.71
C TYR A 192 -21.67 17.47 3.39
N ARG A 193 -22.17 18.69 3.11
CA ARG A 193 -21.75 19.51 1.96
C ARG A 193 -20.45 20.26 2.32
N LEU A 194 -19.32 19.85 1.73
CA LEU A 194 -17.97 20.39 2.01
C LEU A 194 -17.71 21.83 1.48
N GLN A 195 -18.72 22.70 1.47
CA GLN A 195 -18.66 24.11 1.07
C GLN A 195 -17.86 24.35 -0.22
N GLN A 196 -18.40 23.86 -1.35
CA GLN A 196 -17.75 23.94 -2.66
C GLN A 196 -17.57 25.39 -3.16
N ASP A 197 -18.37 26.33 -2.66
CA ASP A 197 -18.39 27.74 -3.10
C ASP A 197 -17.11 28.53 -2.76
N ILE A 198 -16.29 28.04 -1.82
CA ILE A 198 -15.06 28.73 -1.43
C ILE A 198 -13.89 28.21 -2.26
N THR A 199 -13.33 29.09 -3.10
CA THR A 199 -12.20 28.74 -3.96
C THR A 199 -10.89 28.54 -3.18
N GLU A 200 -9.97 27.76 -3.74
CA GLU A 200 -8.62 27.56 -3.18
C GLU A 200 -7.89 28.89 -2.91
N GLN A 201 -7.94 29.82 -3.88
CA GLN A 201 -7.32 31.14 -3.75
C GLN A 201 -7.90 31.93 -2.57
N LYS A 202 -9.23 31.87 -2.38
CA LYS A 202 -9.91 32.54 -1.28
C LYS A 202 -9.50 31.95 0.08
N ILE A 203 -9.43 30.63 0.21
CA ILE A 203 -8.96 29.97 1.45
C ILE A 203 -7.51 30.36 1.78
N ILE A 204 -6.60 30.32 0.79
CA ILE A 204 -5.20 30.73 1.00
C ILE A 204 -5.12 32.18 1.44
N SER A 205 -5.93 33.06 0.85
CA SER A 205 -6.00 34.48 1.24
C SER A 205 -6.49 34.66 2.67
N MET A 206 -7.58 33.99 3.06
CA MET A 206 -8.12 34.05 4.42
C MET A 206 -7.12 33.54 5.46
N LEU A 207 -6.45 32.41 5.19
CA LEU A 207 -5.42 31.85 6.07
C LEU A 207 -4.23 32.80 6.21
N LYS A 208 -3.81 33.43 5.10
CA LYS A 208 -2.72 34.42 5.11
C LYS A 208 -3.10 35.67 5.90
N GLU A 209 -4.33 36.14 5.77
CA GLU A 209 -4.84 37.30 6.51
C GLU A 209 -4.79 37.04 8.03
N VAL A 210 -5.28 35.88 8.48
CA VAL A 210 -5.18 35.47 9.89
C VAL A 210 -3.72 35.32 10.34
N GLU A 211 -2.89 34.69 9.51
CA GLU A 211 -1.45 34.53 9.78
C GLU A 211 -0.73 35.87 9.94
N ASP A 212 -1.08 36.90 9.15
CA ASP A 212 -0.46 38.23 9.22
C ASP A 212 -0.98 39.06 10.41
N GLU A 213 -2.21 38.83 10.86
CA GLU A 213 -2.84 39.54 11.99
C GLU A 213 -2.35 39.07 13.36
N LEU A 214 -2.13 37.75 13.53
CA LEU A 214 -1.70 37.17 14.81
C LEU A 214 -0.37 37.77 15.34
N PRO A 215 0.71 37.92 14.52
CA PRO A 215 1.99 38.49 14.95
C PRO A 215 1.97 40.02 15.16
N ARG A 216 1.09 40.75 14.46
CA ARG A 216 1.04 42.23 14.53
C ARG A 216 0.56 42.73 15.89
N LYS A 217 -0.30 41.97 16.55
CA LYS A 217 -0.78 42.26 17.92
C LYS A 217 0.25 41.90 19.02
N SER A 218 1.43 41.40 18.66
CA SER A 218 2.45 40.85 19.57
C SER A 218 3.83 41.51 19.47
N ARG A 219 3.96 42.70 18.85
CA ARG A 219 5.27 43.40 18.75
C ARG A 219 5.79 43.97 20.08
N ILE A 220 5.04 43.88 21.17
CA ILE A 220 5.43 44.34 22.50
C ILE A 220 5.73 43.10 23.34
N LYS A 221 6.98 42.94 23.81
CA LYS A 221 7.33 41.87 24.75
C LYS A 221 6.58 42.10 26.08
N PRO A 222 5.87 41.09 26.61
CA PRO A 222 5.20 41.16 27.90
C PRO A 222 6.16 41.53 29.05
N ILE A 223 5.67 42.33 30.01
CA ILE A 223 6.39 42.68 31.25
C ILE A 223 5.92 41.80 32.44
N HIS A 224 4.78 41.10 32.29
CA HIS A 224 4.13 40.30 33.35
C HIS A 224 3.92 38.83 32.94
N VAL A 225 4.00 37.89 33.90
CA VAL A 225 3.88 36.43 33.71
C VAL A 225 2.58 36.00 33.01
N VAL A 226 1.44 36.61 33.33
CA VAL A 226 0.15 36.33 32.66
C VAL A 226 0.19 36.73 31.18
N SER A 227 0.85 37.86 30.88
CA SER A 227 1.02 38.35 29.52
C SER A 227 2.06 37.52 28.73
N GLU A 228 3.03 36.89 29.40
CA GLU A 228 3.95 35.91 28.79
C GLU A 228 3.22 34.63 28.34
N LYS A 229 2.30 34.11 29.15
CA LYS A 229 1.49 32.94 28.78
C LYS A 229 0.59 33.24 27.58
N GLU A 230 -0.15 34.36 27.61
CA GLU A 230 -0.99 34.79 26.48
C GLU A 230 -0.17 35.03 25.20
N TYR A 231 1.04 35.58 25.34
CA TYR A 231 1.96 35.76 24.22
C TYR A 231 2.42 34.41 23.64
N GLY A 232 2.77 33.46 24.51
CA GLY A 232 3.12 32.09 24.13
C GLY A 232 1.99 31.38 23.40
N ASP A 233 0.76 31.48 23.90
CA ASP A 233 -0.42 30.86 23.30
C ASP A 233 -0.75 31.48 21.93
N ARG A 234 -0.57 32.79 21.75
CA ARG A 234 -0.70 33.44 20.42
C ARG A 234 0.32 32.91 19.41
N LEU A 235 1.58 32.71 19.82
CA LEU A 235 2.60 32.12 18.95
C LEU A 235 2.29 30.65 18.62
N ALA A 236 1.72 29.92 19.58
CA ALA A 236 1.26 28.55 19.38
C ALA A 236 0.07 28.47 18.40
N LEU A 237 -0.89 29.41 18.47
CA LEU A 237 -1.98 29.50 17.50
C LEU A 237 -1.47 29.89 16.11
N TYR A 238 -0.54 30.86 16.03
CA TYR A 238 0.10 31.24 14.78
C TYR A 238 0.74 30.04 14.07
N ALA A 239 1.47 29.19 14.81
CA ALA A 239 2.09 27.99 14.25
C ALA A 239 1.06 27.04 13.62
N ARG A 240 -0.12 26.90 14.24
CA ARG A 240 -1.22 26.04 13.76
C ARG A 240 -1.88 26.57 12.50
N ILE A 241 -2.19 27.86 12.45
CA ILE A 241 -2.75 28.49 11.24
C ILE A 241 -1.74 28.41 10.08
N ARG A 242 -0.48 28.71 10.36
CA ARG A 242 0.59 28.63 9.35
C ARG A 242 0.82 27.21 8.88
N PHE A 243 0.83 26.23 9.79
CA PHE A 243 0.87 24.80 9.44
C PHE A 243 -0.29 24.43 8.54
N THR A 244 -1.53 24.76 8.92
CA THR A 244 -2.75 24.45 8.15
C THR A 244 -2.64 24.97 6.72
N LYS A 245 -2.22 26.23 6.55
CA LYS A 245 -2.01 26.84 5.24
C LYS A 245 -0.98 26.10 4.40
N ILE A 246 0.20 25.85 4.96
CA ILE A 246 1.29 25.19 4.22
C ILE A 246 0.91 23.74 3.90
N PHE A 247 0.28 23.03 4.83
CA PHE A 247 -0.17 21.65 4.65
C PHE A 247 -1.22 21.55 3.52
N TYR A 248 -2.21 22.45 3.53
CA TYR A 248 -3.19 22.55 2.45
C TYR A 248 -2.54 22.81 1.09
N GLN A 249 -1.59 23.74 1.02
CA GLN A 249 -0.85 24.05 -0.21
C GLN A 249 -0.04 22.83 -0.71
N ILE A 250 0.62 22.09 0.18
CA ILE A 250 1.35 20.86 -0.19
C ILE A 250 0.40 19.84 -0.81
N LEU A 251 -0.73 19.55 -0.15
CA LEU A 251 -1.71 18.59 -0.66
C LEU A 251 -2.27 18.99 -2.03
N SER A 252 -2.60 20.28 -2.19
CA SER A 252 -3.09 20.82 -3.46
C SER A 252 -2.05 20.70 -4.58
N LEU A 253 -0.80 21.12 -4.33
CA LEU A 253 0.27 21.11 -5.34
C LEU A 253 0.64 19.68 -5.76
N MET A 254 0.72 18.73 -4.83
CA MET A 254 1.02 17.33 -5.16
C MET A 254 -0.12 16.64 -5.91
N GLY A 255 -1.38 17.02 -5.66
CA GLY A 255 -2.55 16.46 -6.34
C GLY A 255 -2.83 17.08 -7.72
N LYS A 256 -2.14 18.16 -8.11
CA LYS A 256 -2.32 18.84 -9.40
C LYS A 256 -1.47 18.21 -10.49
N LYS A 257 -2.11 17.88 -11.62
CA LYS A 257 -1.46 17.30 -12.79
C LYS A 257 -0.72 18.34 -13.64
N GLU A 258 -1.18 19.59 -13.65
CA GLU A 258 -0.57 20.67 -14.42
C GLU A 258 0.75 21.12 -13.76
N GLN A 259 1.82 21.26 -14.56
CA GLN A 259 3.13 21.72 -14.09
C GLN A 259 3.69 20.90 -12.91
N LEU A 260 3.38 19.59 -12.86
CA LEU A 260 3.71 18.71 -11.74
C LEU A 260 5.16 18.83 -11.25
N GLN A 261 6.15 18.85 -12.16
CA GLN A 261 7.56 18.99 -11.77
C GLN A 261 7.84 20.31 -11.02
N GLN A 262 7.25 21.42 -11.46
CA GLN A 262 7.38 22.72 -10.80
C GLN A 262 6.67 22.71 -9.44
N ASN A 263 5.47 22.12 -9.38
CA ASN A 263 4.70 21.98 -8.15
C ASN A 263 5.50 21.19 -7.10
N LEU A 264 6.10 20.05 -7.48
CA LEU A 264 6.89 19.21 -6.57
C LEU A 264 8.17 19.93 -6.09
N ASN A 265 8.81 20.73 -6.95
CA ASN A 265 9.93 21.58 -6.56
C ASN A 265 9.52 22.61 -5.49
N GLU A 266 8.35 23.23 -5.64
CA GLU A 266 7.79 24.12 -4.63
C GLU A 266 7.44 23.37 -3.33
N CYS A 267 6.88 22.15 -3.45
CA CYS A 267 6.58 21.28 -2.31
C CYS A 267 7.81 21.00 -1.45
N HIS A 268 9.01 20.81 -2.00
CA HIS A 268 10.23 20.62 -1.19
C HIS A 268 10.49 21.77 -0.21
N THR A 269 10.29 23.01 -0.67
CA THR A 269 10.47 24.20 0.18
C THR A 269 9.36 24.29 1.23
N LEU A 270 8.11 24.03 0.81
CA LEU A 270 6.95 24.04 1.71
C LEU A 270 7.04 22.96 2.78
N LEU A 271 7.42 21.73 2.43
CA LEU A 271 7.61 20.60 3.35
C LEU A 271 8.61 20.95 4.46
N SER A 272 9.72 21.60 4.13
CA SER A 272 10.73 22.01 5.12
C SER A 272 10.16 23.03 6.12
N ARG A 273 9.38 24.00 5.62
CA ARG A 273 8.69 24.99 6.48
C ARG A 273 7.57 24.37 7.30
N CYS A 274 6.84 23.41 6.73
CA CYS A 274 5.77 22.67 7.40
C CYS A 274 6.32 21.81 8.55
N SER A 275 7.43 21.09 8.30
CA SER A 275 8.16 20.33 9.32
C SER A 275 8.61 21.23 10.48
N TYR A 276 9.07 22.46 10.22
CA TYR A 276 9.40 23.37 11.31
C TYR A 276 8.17 23.77 12.15
N MET A 277 7.02 24.02 11.52
CA MET A 277 5.78 24.39 12.22
C MET A 277 5.21 23.25 13.07
N ILE A 278 5.19 22.01 12.55
CA ILE A 278 4.67 20.85 13.32
C ILE A 278 5.51 20.59 14.57
N GLN A 279 6.83 20.81 14.53
CA GLN A 279 7.68 20.70 15.72
C GLN A 279 7.35 21.74 16.79
N ILE A 280 6.90 22.95 16.39
CA ILE A 280 6.40 23.95 17.34
C ILE A 280 5.05 23.50 17.92
N MET A 281 4.16 22.97 17.08
CA MET A 281 2.86 22.45 17.54
C MET A 281 3.03 21.33 18.56
N ILE A 282 3.92 20.37 18.31
CA ILE A 282 4.27 19.28 19.23
C ILE A 282 4.75 19.84 20.58
N LYS A 283 5.65 20.82 20.58
CA LYS A 283 6.17 21.45 21.82
C LYS A 283 5.13 22.27 22.56
N THR A 284 4.14 22.81 21.86
CA THR A 284 3.09 23.70 22.40
C THR A 284 1.72 23.02 22.46
N VAL A 285 1.67 21.68 22.47
CA VAL A 285 0.39 20.94 22.56
C VAL A 285 -0.34 21.24 23.88
N ASN A 286 0.42 21.46 24.96
CA ASN A 286 -0.10 21.77 26.30
C ASN A 286 -0.62 23.20 26.45
N SER A 287 -0.44 24.06 25.44
CA SER A 287 -1.06 25.40 25.39
C SER A 287 -2.55 25.33 25.07
N GLY A 288 -3.05 24.19 24.59
CA GLY A 288 -4.47 24.00 24.32
C GLY A 288 -5.25 23.57 25.54
N GLU A 289 -6.56 23.83 25.53
CA GLU A 289 -7.48 23.40 26.56
C GLU A 289 -7.39 21.88 26.77
N LYS A 290 -7.26 21.44 28.02
CA LYS A 290 -7.02 20.02 28.33
C LYS A 290 -8.28 19.20 28.00
N ALA A 291 -8.08 18.10 27.28
CA ALA A 291 -9.07 17.02 27.19
C ALA A 291 -8.87 16.07 28.39
N ASP A 292 -9.92 15.37 28.78
CA ASP A 292 -9.82 14.33 29.81
C ASP A 292 -9.17 13.08 29.20
N GLU A 293 -8.06 12.63 29.79
CA GLU A 293 -7.20 11.58 29.22
C GLU A 293 -7.86 10.19 29.27
N ILE A 294 -8.91 10.02 30.07
CA ILE A 294 -9.65 8.77 30.24
C ILE A 294 -10.62 8.53 29.06
N SER A 295 -10.97 9.57 28.32
CA SER A 295 -11.95 9.48 27.23
C SER A 295 -11.35 8.95 25.93
N ASN A 296 -12.10 8.09 25.22
CA ASN A 296 -11.75 7.61 23.88
C ASN A 296 -12.07 8.63 22.76
N TYR A 297 -12.64 9.78 23.11
CA TYR A 297 -13.06 10.83 22.18
C TYR A 297 -12.72 12.23 22.73
N PRO A 298 -12.51 13.25 21.87
CA PRO A 298 -12.35 14.62 22.32
C PRO A 298 -13.58 15.07 23.10
N ASN A 299 -13.36 15.63 24.28
CA ASN A 299 -14.40 16.06 25.20
C ASN A 299 -14.25 17.54 25.62
N ILE A 300 -13.49 18.29 24.82
CA ILE A 300 -13.43 19.76 24.93
C ILE A 300 -14.64 20.39 24.24
N MET A 301 -14.86 21.68 24.50
CA MET A 301 -15.93 22.47 23.87
C MET A 301 -15.98 22.27 22.35
N GLY A 302 -17.18 21.99 21.84
CA GLY A 302 -17.45 21.85 20.41
C GLY A 302 -17.33 20.42 19.86
N PHE A 303 -17.06 19.41 20.69
CA PHE A 303 -17.03 18.02 20.24
C PHE A 303 -18.15 17.21 20.91
N ASP A 304 -18.98 16.56 20.08
CA ASP A 304 -20.00 15.60 20.52
C ASP A 304 -19.86 14.29 19.72
N PRO A 305 -19.44 13.18 20.36
CA PRO A 305 -19.20 11.91 19.66
C PRO A 305 -20.48 11.24 19.14
N MET A 306 -21.66 11.60 19.66
CA MET A 306 -22.93 10.95 19.35
C MET A 306 -23.81 11.75 18.37
N VAL A 307 -23.39 12.96 17.98
CA VAL A 307 -24.17 13.86 17.11
C VAL A 307 -24.59 13.22 15.79
N ASN A 308 -23.75 12.35 15.22
CA ASN A 308 -23.99 11.71 13.92
C ASN A 308 -24.47 10.27 14.01
N GLN A 309 -24.85 9.78 15.20
CA GLN A 309 -25.21 8.38 15.40
C GLN A 309 -26.36 7.92 14.50
N ARG A 310 -27.32 8.81 14.22
CA ARG A 310 -28.46 8.55 13.33
C ARG A 310 -28.10 8.54 11.83
N LEU A 311 -26.91 9.03 11.46
CA LEU A 311 -26.40 8.99 10.09
C LEU A 311 -25.64 7.71 9.77
N LEU A 312 -25.28 6.94 10.81
CA LEU A 312 -24.52 5.71 10.61
C LEU A 312 -25.42 4.63 10.00
N PRO A 313 -24.89 3.81 9.07
CA PRO A 313 -25.66 2.71 8.53
C PRO A 313 -26.05 1.74 9.65
N PRO A 314 -27.17 1.01 9.48
CA PRO A 314 -27.58 -0.02 10.42
C PRO A 314 -26.52 -1.14 10.35
N THR A 315 -25.52 -1.02 11.22
CA THR A 315 -24.38 -1.93 11.35
C THR A 315 -24.04 -2.08 12.82
N PHE A 316 -23.29 -3.13 13.17
CA PHE A 316 -22.82 -3.32 14.54
C PHE A 316 -22.09 -2.07 15.06
N PRO A 317 -22.35 -1.62 16.30
CA PRO A 317 -21.69 -0.45 16.86
C PRO A 317 -20.16 -0.60 16.84
N ARG A 318 -19.48 0.23 16.05
CA ARG A 318 -18.01 0.31 16.04
C ARG A 318 -17.54 1.29 17.10
N TYR A 319 -16.77 0.81 18.07
CA TYR A 319 -16.11 1.67 19.06
C TYR A 319 -14.98 2.45 18.38
N THR A 320 -15.20 3.74 18.16
CA THR A 320 -14.17 4.63 17.60
C THR A 320 -13.26 5.12 18.72
N LYS A 321 -11.95 4.91 18.58
CA LYS A 321 -10.94 5.43 19.50
C LYS A 321 -10.14 6.51 18.79
N ILE A 322 -10.36 7.75 19.19
CA ILE A 322 -9.64 8.90 18.62
C ILE A 322 -8.20 8.89 19.14
N LYS A 323 -7.25 9.11 18.23
CA LYS A 323 -5.83 9.25 18.56
C LYS A 323 -5.62 10.36 19.60
N PRO A 324 -4.71 10.17 20.57
CA PRO A 324 -4.24 11.28 21.39
C PRO A 324 -3.64 12.40 20.54
N ARG A 325 -3.87 13.66 20.91
CA ARG A 325 -3.41 14.84 20.14
C ARG A 325 -1.93 14.78 19.81
N ILE A 326 -1.09 14.45 20.79
CA ILE A 326 0.36 14.36 20.62
C ILE A 326 0.78 13.27 19.61
N GLU A 327 0.08 12.13 19.61
CA GLU A 327 0.34 11.04 18.66
C GLU A 327 -0.12 11.43 17.25
N ALA A 328 -1.25 12.12 17.13
CA ALA A 328 -1.72 12.65 15.86
C ALA A 328 -0.75 13.67 15.25
N LEU A 329 -0.18 14.57 16.06
CA LEU A 329 0.84 15.51 15.59
C LEU A 329 2.13 14.80 15.14
N LYS A 330 2.57 13.76 15.86
CA LYS A 330 3.72 12.92 15.45
C LYS A 330 3.42 12.16 14.16
N TYR A 331 2.20 11.66 13.99
CA TYR A 331 1.76 11.02 12.76
C TYR A 331 1.83 11.99 11.57
N LEU A 332 1.39 13.24 11.75
CA LEU A 332 1.46 14.27 10.72
C LEU A 332 2.91 14.65 10.39
N ASP A 333 3.81 14.74 11.38
CA ASP A 333 5.24 14.96 11.15
C ASP A 333 5.85 13.83 10.28
N GLU A 334 5.51 12.59 10.60
CA GLU A 334 5.96 11.43 9.81
C GLU A 334 5.33 11.38 8.41
N LEU A 335 4.07 11.79 8.27
CA LEU A 335 3.43 11.97 6.96
C LEU A 335 4.19 12.99 6.09
N LEU A 336 4.69 14.09 6.66
CA LEU A 336 5.51 15.07 5.91
C LEU A 336 6.84 14.45 5.44
N ASN A 337 7.46 13.59 6.26
CA ASN A 337 8.65 12.85 5.85
C ASN A 337 8.34 11.90 4.69
N ARG A 338 7.20 11.19 4.74
CA ARG A 338 6.74 10.32 3.65
C ARG A 338 6.47 11.11 2.37
N PHE A 339 5.83 12.28 2.45
CA PHE A 339 5.66 13.15 1.28
C PHE A 339 7.00 13.62 0.69
N ARG A 340 7.98 13.91 1.55
CA ARG A 340 9.35 14.21 1.08
C ARG A 340 9.95 13.01 0.32
N THR A 341 9.74 11.79 0.79
CA THR A 341 10.13 10.60 0.04
C THR A 341 9.38 10.52 -1.28
N VAL A 342 8.05 10.67 -1.29
CA VAL A 342 7.23 10.65 -2.52
C VAL A 342 7.75 11.62 -3.57
N THR A 343 8.13 12.85 -3.21
CA THR A 343 8.70 13.81 -4.17
C THR A 343 9.98 13.33 -4.87
N MET A 344 10.72 12.36 -4.29
CA MET A 344 11.94 11.82 -4.89
C MET A 344 11.68 10.84 -6.04
N ILE A 345 10.43 10.45 -6.30
CA ILE A 345 10.10 9.59 -7.45
C ILE A 345 10.49 10.25 -8.78
N THR A 346 10.52 11.59 -8.86
CA THR A 346 10.94 12.33 -10.06
C THR A 346 12.43 12.14 -10.39
N ASN A 347 13.22 11.65 -9.42
CA ASN A 347 14.64 11.36 -9.63
C ASN A 347 14.87 9.96 -10.21
N GLN A 348 13.82 9.13 -10.30
CA GLN A 348 13.92 7.78 -10.84
C GLN A 348 13.84 7.81 -12.37
N ASN A 349 14.85 7.23 -13.01
CA ASN A 349 14.94 7.20 -14.46
C ASN A 349 14.45 5.84 -15.00
N GLY A 350 13.31 5.87 -15.69
CA GLY A 350 12.71 4.68 -16.32
C GLY A 350 11.85 3.84 -15.37
N PHE A 351 11.16 2.88 -15.96
CA PHE A 351 10.14 2.09 -15.25
C PHE A 351 10.71 1.21 -14.13
N HIS A 352 11.82 0.49 -14.36
CA HIS A 352 12.38 -0.42 -13.34
C HIS A 352 12.79 0.30 -12.06
N ALA A 353 13.44 1.46 -12.19
CA ALA A 353 13.81 2.28 -11.03
C ALA A 353 12.58 2.82 -10.29
N ALA A 354 11.52 3.20 -11.02
CA ALA A 354 10.26 3.61 -10.42
C ALA A 354 9.58 2.43 -9.70
N LEU A 355 9.50 1.25 -10.30
CA LEU A 355 8.93 0.05 -9.67
C LEU A 355 9.67 -0.32 -8.39
N ASP A 356 11.01 -0.32 -8.40
CA ASP A 356 11.81 -0.61 -7.21
C ASP A 356 11.59 0.45 -6.11
N PHE A 357 11.43 1.72 -6.49
CA PHE A 357 11.03 2.78 -5.55
C PHE A 357 9.65 2.52 -4.94
N PHE A 358 8.67 2.11 -5.73
CA PHE A 358 7.31 1.79 -5.26
C PHE A 358 7.31 0.61 -4.29
N LEU A 359 8.10 -0.43 -4.59
CA LEU A 359 8.24 -1.61 -3.73
C LEU A 359 8.93 -1.26 -2.41
N GLU A 360 10.01 -0.47 -2.46
CA GLU A 360 10.70 -0.01 -1.24
C GLU A 360 9.80 0.88 -0.39
N PHE A 361 9.06 1.80 -1.02
CA PHE A 361 8.13 2.67 -0.30
C PHE A 361 7.02 1.85 0.36
N SER A 362 6.43 0.87 -0.34
CA SER A 362 5.45 -0.06 0.22
C SER A 362 6.00 -0.88 1.38
N ARG A 363 7.26 -1.29 1.31
CA ARG A 363 7.93 -2.10 2.35
C ARG A 363 7.90 -1.43 3.73
N GLN A 364 7.91 -0.09 3.76
CA GLN A 364 7.89 0.72 4.97
C GLN A 364 6.49 0.84 5.61
N SER A 365 5.47 0.17 5.05
CA SER A 365 4.07 0.23 5.48
C SER A 365 3.54 1.68 5.63
N PRO A 366 3.61 2.48 4.54
CA PRO A 366 3.19 3.88 4.55
C PRO A 366 1.67 4.00 4.74
N CYS A 367 1.22 5.11 5.31
CA CYS A 367 -0.22 5.33 5.51
C CYS A 367 -0.97 5.59 4.19
N ILE A 368 -2.30 5.40 4.22
CA ILE A 368 -3.19 5.48 3.05
C ILE A 368 -3.00 6.74 2.20
N LEU A 369 -2.88 7.91 2.83
CA LEU A 369 -2.72 9.15 2.09
C LEU A 369 -1.37 9.21 1.37
N SER A 370 -0.28 8.77 2.02
CA SER A 370 1.05 8.80 1.41
C SER A 370 1.23 7.76 0.30
N ARG A 371 0.66 6.56 0.44
CA ARG A 371 0.63 5.54 -0.63
C ARG A 371 -0.24 5.98 -1.80
N SER A 372 -1.40 6.61 -1.55
CA SER A 372 -2.25 7.19 -2.60
C SER A 372 -1.54 8.32 -3.33
N MET A 373 -0.86 9.20 -2.60
CA MET A 373 -0.14 10.32 -3.19
C MET A 373 0.99 9.86 -4.13
N LEU A 374 1.70 8.77 -3.80
CA LEU A 374 2.71 8.21 -4.69
C LEU A 374 2.12 7.75 -6.03
N GLN A 375 0.95 7.09 -6.00
CA GLN A 375 0.23 6.68 -7.22
C GLN A 375 -0.14 7.90 -8.07
N ILE A 376 -0.75 8.91 -7.46
CA ILE A 376 -1.21 10.13 -8.16
C ILE A 376 -0.04 10.94 -8.71
N VAL A 377 1.08 11.03 -8.01
CA VAL A 377 2.25 11.76 -8.51
C VAL A 377 2.87 11.05 -9.72
N TYR A 378 3.00 9.72 -9.69
CA TYR A 378 3.61 9.00 -10.81
C TYR A 378 2.67 8.85 -12.01
N LEU A 379 1.40 8.51 -11.78
CA LEU A 379 0.36 8.30 -12.80
C LEU A 379 -0.88 9.17 -12.51
N PRO A 380 -0.78 10.50 -12.61
CA PRO A 380 -1.91 11.42 -12.33
C PRO A 380 -3.06 11.27 -13.34
N THR A 381 -2.80 10.67 -14.49
CA THR A 381 -3.79 10.35 -15.51
C THR A 381 -3.43 8.99 -16.09
N THR A 382 -4.44 8.19 -16.44
CA THR A 382 -4.26 6.89 -17.07
C THR A 382 -3.30 6.99 -18.25
N ASN A 383 -2.32 6.11 -18.30
CA ASN A 383 -1.33 5.99 -19.38
C ASN A 383 -0.38 7.20 -19.53
N ARG A 384 -0.34 8.14 -18.57
CA ARG A 384 0.54 9.32 -18.61
C ARG A 384 1.42 9.40 -17.36
N VAL A 385 2.67 9.00 -17.49
CA VAL A 385 3.69 9.12 -16.44
C VAL A 385 4.02 10.60 -16.22
N PHE A 386 3.93 11.05 -14.97
CA PHE A 386 4.04 12.46 -14.56
C PHE A 386 3.12 13.41 -15.33
N GLY A 387 2.02 12.90 -15.90
CA GLY A 387 1.05 13.69 -16.68
C GLY A 387 1.49 14.05 -18.11
N VAL A 388 2.72 13.74 -18.51
CA VAL A 388 3.27 14.13 -19.82
C VAL A 388 3.74 12.94 -20.67
N GLN A 389 4.49 12.01 -20.09
CA GLN A 389 5.13 10.92 -20.84
C GLN A 389 4.11 9.80 -21.10
N ASN A 390 4.04 9.29 -22.34
CA ASN A 390 3.20 8.13 -22.64
C ASN A 390 3.77 6.90 -21.93
N PHE A 391 2.95 6.20 -21.16
CA PHE A 391 3.40 5.06 -20.36
C PHE A 391 3.90 3.89 -21.25
N ALA A 392 3.31 3.69 -22.44
CA ALA A 392 3.80 2.70 -23.39
C ALA A 392 5.23 2.99 -23.85
N ASP A 393 5.58 4.27 -24.06
CA ASP A 393 6.94 4.69 -24.43
C ASP A 393 7.92 4.49 -23.27
N VAL A 394 7.49 4.72 -22.03
CA VAL A 394 8.30 4.45 -20.83
C VAL A 394 8.59 2.94 -20.69
N LEU A 395 7.60 2.08 -20.98
CA LEU A 395 7.78 0.63 -20.99
C LEU A 395 8.66 0.15 -22.15
N LYS A 396 8.51 0.75 -23.34
CA LYS A 396 9.37 0.53 -24.51
C LYS A 396 10.83 0.83 -24.19
N ASP A 397 11.08 1.95 -23.51
CA ASP A 397 12.40 2.36 -23.06
C ASP A 397 12.95 1.43 -21.97
N ALA A 398 12.09 0.94 -21.07
CA ALA A 398 12.48 -0.05 -20.07
C ALA A 398 12.90 -1.38 -20.70
N ALA A 399 12.13 -1.90 -21.67
CA ALA A 399 12.50 -3.09 -22.43
C ALA A 399 13.81 -2.86 -23.20
N ARG A 400 13.94 -1.71 -23.89
CA ARG A 400 15.16 -1.35 -24.62
C ARG A 400 16.40 -1.35 -23.73
N ASN A 401 16.31 -0.75 -22.54
CA ASN A 401 17.44 -0.64 -21.62
C ASN A 401 17.78 -1.98 -20.94
N PHE A 402 16.80 -2.86 -20.76
CA PHE A 402 16.98 -4.15 -20.08
C PHE A 402 17.47 -5.27 -21.01
N ILE A 403 16.85 -5.43 -22.19
CA ILE A 403 17.08 -6.59 -23.08
C ILE A 403 17.63 -6.20 -24.46
N ALA A 404 17.71 -4.91 -24.80
CA ALA A 404 18.16 -4.40 -26.11
C ALA A 404 17.60 -5.18 -27.32
N PRO A 405 16.26 -5.34 -27.42
CA PRO A 405 15.65 -6.11 -28.49
C PRO A 405 15.98 -5.48 -29.85
N PRO A 406 16.41 -6.24 -30.87
CA PRO A 406 16.85 -5.68 -32.14
C PRO A 406 15.86 -4.72 -32.82
N VAL A 407 14.56 -4.91 -32.61
CA VAL A 407 13.51 -4.03 -33.15
C VAL A 407 13.53 -2.61 -32.56
N LEU A 408 14.00 -2.45 -31.30
CA LEU A 408 14.04 -1.16 -30.60
C LEU A 408 15.43 -0.49 -30.65
N MET A 409 16.42 -1.13 -31.27
CA MET A 409 17.77 -0.59 -31.33
C MET A 409 17.93 0.44 -32.45
N PRO A 410 18.76 1.49 -32.25
CA PRO A 410 19.03 2.47 -33.29
C PRO A 410 19.57 1.81 -34.55
N LYS A 411 19.12 2.27 -35.73
CA LYS A 411 19.46 1.74 -37.08
C LYS A 411 18.77 0.43 -37.48
N SER A 412 17.89 -0.12 -36.64
CA SER A 412 17.03 -1.23 -37.06
C SER A 412 16.04 -0.77 -38.14
N THR A 413 15.93 -1.53 -39.22
CA THR A 413 14.93 -1.31 -40.29
C THR A 413 13.63 -2.06 -40.02
N LEU A 414 13.55 -2.87 -38.96
CA LEU A 414 12.39 -3.72 -38.67
C LEU A 414 11.10 -2.90 -38.49
N LEU A 415 11.18 -1.74 -37.84
CA LEU A 415 10.04 -0.85 -37.66
C LEU A 415 9.62 -0.07 -38.92
N GLN A 416 10.35 -0.20 -40.04
CA GLN A 416 9.87 0.27 -41.35
C GLN A 416 8.76 -0.63 -41.90
N ASN A 417 8.69 -1.88 -41.47
CA ASN A 417 7.56 -2.76 -41.75
C ASN A 417 6.37 -2.33 -40.88
N HIS A 418 5.27 -1.92 -41.52
CA HIS A 418 4.05 -1.45 -40.85
C HIS A 418 3.48 -2.49 -39.87
N GLN A 419 3.43 -3.77 -40.27
CA GLN A 419 2.91 -4.85 -39.43
C GLN A 419 3.78 -5.08 -38.20
N ALA A 420 5.11 -5.01 -38.35
CA ALA A 420 6.04 -5.15 -37.22
C ALA A 420 5.89 -4.00 -36.21
N LYS A 421 5.71 -2.78 -36.71
CA LYS A 421 5.44 -1.62 -35.87
C LYS A 421 4.13 -1.78 -35.10
N GLU A 422 3.06 -2.13 -35.80
CA GLU A 422 1.74 -2.34 -35.21
C GLU A 422 1.73 -3.45 -34.14
N TYR A 423 2.39 -4.57 -34.41
CA TYR A 423 2.56 -5.66 -33.43
C TYR A 423 3.26 -5.20 -32.15
N VAL A 424 4.38 -4.47 -32.29
CA VAL A 424 5.14 -3.98 -31.11
C VAL A 424 4.35 -2.92 -30.34
N ASP A 425 3.72 -1.98 -31.04
CA ASP A 425 2.95 -0.91 -30.42
C ASP A 425 1.68 -1.45 -29.73
N SER A 426 1.02 -2.47 -30.31
CA SER A 426 -0.11 -3.19 -29.68
C SER A 426 0.33 -3.92 -28.41
N PHE A 427 1.40 -4.70 -28.49
CA PHE A 427 1.94 -5.43 -27.34
C PHE A 427 2.30 -4.49 -26.17
N LEU A 428 3.01 -3.40 -26.46
CA LEU A 428 3.35 -2.40 -25.45
C LEU A 428 2.11 -1.70 -24.89
N SER A 429 1.07 -1.49 -25.70
CA SER A 429 -0.20 -0.92 -25.23
C SER A 429 -0.92 -1.87 -24.27
N HIS A 430 -0.91 -3.18 -24.53
CA HIS A 430 -1.45 -4.19 -23.60
C HIS A 430 -0.65 -4.25 -22.29
N CYS A 431 0.68 -4.07 -22.36
CA CYS A 431 1.53 -4.00 -21.17
C CYS A 431 1.13 -2.87 -20.21
N VAL A 432 0.66 -1.72 -20.73
CA VAL A 432 0.35 -0.52 -19.93
C VAL A 432 -0.62 -0.82 -18.78
N GLY A 433 -1.70 -1.56 -19.05
CA GLY A 433 -2.69 -1.92 -18.03
C GLY A 433 -2.07 -2.75 -16.91
N LEU A 434 -1.39 -3.84 -17.27
CA LEU A 434 -0.81 -4.77 -16.31
C LEU A 434 0.30 -4.12 -15.46
N PHE A 435 1.22 -3.37 -16.08
CA PHE A 435 2.29 -2.68 -15.35
C PHE A 435 1.75 -1.50 -14.52
N GLY A 436 0.64 -0.89 -14.92
CA GLY A 436 -0.11 0.06 -14.09
C GLY A 436 -0.68 -0.61 -12.85
N SER A 437 -1.34 -1.76 -13.01
CA SER A 437 -1.84 -2.59 -11.90
C SER A 437 -0.72 -3.06 -10.97
N LEU A 438 0.46 -3.39 -11.50
CA LEU A 438 1.64 -3.76 -10.71
C LEU A 438 2.14 -2.61 -9.82
N LEU A 439 2.10 -1.36 -10.31
CA LEU A 439 2.42 -0.19 -9.47
C LEU A 439 1.32 0.08 -8.45
N GLN A 440 0.05 -0.03 -8.86
CA GLN A 440 -1.09 0.16 -7.97
C GLN A 440 -1.11 -0.87 -6.84
N LEU A 441 -0.73 -2.12 -7.12
CA LEU A 441 -0.60 -3.20 -6.17
C LEU A 441 0.18 -2.75 -4.92
N THR A 442 1.36 -2.14 -5.10
CA THR A 442 2.21 -1.72 -3.98
C THR A 442 1.56 -0.67 -3.09
N GLY A 443 0.51 -0.02 -3.60
CA GLY A 443 -0.30 0.91 -2.85
C GLY A 443 -1.29 0.26 -1.91
N HIS A 444 -1.67 -1.02 -2.04
CA HIS A 444 -2.67 -1.68 -1.17
C HIS A 444 -2.09 -2.13 0.19
N ASN A 445 -2.96 -2.50 1.15
CA ASN A 445 -2.51 -3.18 2.37
C ASN A 445 -1.91 -4.58 2.07
N ARG A 446 -1.14 -5.16 2.99
CA ARG A 446 -0.35 -6.38 2.73
C ARG A 446 -1.19 -7.61 2.39
N ALA A 447 -2.35 -7.77 3.03
CA ALA A 447 -3.26 -8.87 2.71
C ALA A 447 -3.80 -8.73 1.28
N ARG A 448 -4.27 -7.53 0.90
CA ARG A 448 -4.77 -7.25 -0.45
C ARG A 448 -3.68 -7.30 -1.53
N GLN A 449 -2.44 -6.97 -1.19
CA GLN A 449 -1.30 -7.21 -2.06
C GLN A 449 -1.16 -8.70 -2.40
N ARG A 450 -1.24 -9.58 -1.39
CA ARG A 450 -1.18 -11.04 -1.62
C ARG A 450 -2.33 -11.54 -2.51
N ASP A 451 -3.56 -11.13 -2.23
CA ASP A 451 -4.73 -11.53 -3.02
C ASP A 451 -4.57 -11.11 -4.50
N LYS A 452 -4.22 -9.85 -4.74
CA LYS A 452 -4.08 -9.29 -6.10
C LYS A 452 -2.87 -9.87 -6.84
N LEU A 453 -1.79 -10.24 -6.15
CA LEU A 453 -0.64 -10.94 -6.76
C LEU A 453 -1.07 -12.25 -7.43
N ALA A 454 -2.02 -12.99 -6.85
CA ALA A 454 -2.52 -14.23 -7.45
C ALA A 454 -3.21 -13.96 -8.80
N HIS A 455 -4.03 -12.92 -8.89
CA HIS A 455 -4.72 -12.54 -10.12
C HIS A 455 -3.78 -11.97 -11.18
N LEU A 456 -2.78 -11.18 -10.78
CA LEU A 456 -1.79 -10.63 -11.71
C LEU A 456 -1.02 -11.73 -12.46
N LEU A 457 -0.83 -12.91 -11.86
CA LEU A 457 -0.12 -14.03 -12.50
C LEU A 457 -0.87 -14.56 -13.73
N ASP A 458 -2.21 -14.56 -13.70
CA ASP A 458 -3.03 -14.94 -14.86
C ASP A 458 -2.86 -13.94 -16.01
N ASP A 459 -2.84 -12.64 -15.70
CA ASP A 459 -2.61 -11.59 -16.69
C ASP A 459 -1.17 -11.65 -17.26
N PHE A 460 -0.18 -11.95 -16.41
CA PHE A 460 1.19 -12.18 -16.88
C PHE A 460 1.31 -13.41 -17.79
N ALA A 461 0.53 -14.47 -17.55
CA ALA A 461 0.51 -15.64 -18.43
C ALA A 461 0.06 -15.29 -19.85
N ILE A 462 -0.99 -14.48 -19.97
CA ILE A 462 -1.48 -13.98 -21.28
C ILE A 462 -0.38 -13.15 -21.97
N LEU A 463 0.28 -12.26 -21.21
CA LEU A 463 1.29 -11.38 -21.77
C LEU A 463 2.58 -12.12 -22.18
N GLN A 464 2.93 -13.22 -21.49
CA GLN A 464 4.04 -14.07 -21.89
C GLN A 464 3.81 -14.71 -23.26
N ASP A 465 2.64 -15.31 -23.47
CA ASP A 465 2.24 -15.92 -24.74
C ASP A 465 2.19 -14.87 -25.89
N GLU A 466 1.70 -13.66 -25.60
CA GLU A 466 1.77 -12.56 -26.57
C GLU A 466 3.21 -12.15 -26.89
N ALA A 467 4.08 -12.03 -25.88
CA ALA A 467 5.49 -11.68 -26.07
C ALA A 467 6.23 -12.72 -26.93
N GLU A 468 5.96 -14.01 -26.73
CA GLU A 468 6.53 -15.10 -27.53
C GLU A 468 6.08 -15.03 -29.01
N ARG A 469 4.80 -14.73 -29.26
CA ARG A 469 4.31 -14.50 -30.63
C ARG A 469 4.98 -13.32 -31.31
N VAL A 470 5.13 -12.21 -30.60
CA VAL A 470 5.80 -10.99 -31.11
C VAL A 470 7.27 -11.30 -31.42
N ASP A 471 7.98 -11.97 -30.51
CA ASP A 471 9.37 -12.37 -30.74
C ASP A 471 9.51 -13.32 -31.94
N GLY A 472 8.61 -14.30 -32.08
CA GLY A 472 8.61 -15.23 -33.21
C GLY A 472 8.41 -14.53 -34.57
N PHE A 473 7.44 -13.61 -34.63
CA PHE A 473 7.18 -12.81 -35.82
C PHE A 473 8.38 -11.92 -36.19
N LEU A 474 8.93 -11.19 -35.21
CA LEU A 474 10.07 -10.30 -35.42
C LEU A 474 11.34 -11.08 -35.77
N HIS A 475 11.53 -12.28 -35.22
CA HIS A 475 12.65 -13.14 -35.57
C HIS A 475 12.60 -13.55 -37.04
N ALA A 476 11.43 -13.99 -37.52
CA ALA A 476 11.25 -14.38 -38.92
C ALA A 476 11.49 -13.22 -39.90
N LEU A 477 11.12 -11.99 -39.52
CA LEU A 477 11.43 -10.78 -40.29
C LEU A 477 12.92 -10.41 -40.22
N SER A 478 13.52 -10.49 -39.03
CA SER A 478 14.93 -10.13 -38.81
C SER A 478 15.89 -11.02 -39.58
N LEU A 479 15.60 -12.31 -39.70
CA LEU A 479 16.41 -13.23 -40.50
C LEU A 479 16.41 -12.92 -42.00
N LYS A 480 15.39 -12.19 -42.49
CA LYS A 480 15.27 -11.77 -43.90
C LYS A 480 15.88 -10.39 -44.18
N SER A 481 16.41 -9.72 -43.16
CA SER A 481 16.98 -8.37 -43.28
C SER A 481 18.46 -8.40 -43.70
N ASP A 482 18.97 -7.27 -44.20
CA ASP A 482 20.37 -7.11 -44.63
C ASP A 482 21.39 -7.37 -43.51
N THR A 483 20.98 -7.22 -42.25
CA THR A 483 21.79 -7.49 -41.05
C THR A 483 21.04 -8.48 -40.15
N PRO A 484 21.07 -9.79 -40.46
CA PRO A 484 20.28 -10.76 -39.75
C PRO A 484 20.73 -10.87 -38.29
N ARG A 485 19.75 -10.80 -37.38
CA ARG A 485 19.98 -10.93 -35.94
C ARG A 485 18.85 -11.70 -35.27
N SER A 486 19.19 -12.53 -34.29
CA SER A 486 18.17 -13.21 -33.50
C SER A 486 17.33 -12.20 -32.71
N HIS A 487 16.01 -12.37 -32.77
CA HIS A 487 15.03 -11.67 -31.95
C HIS A 487 14.28 -12.66 -31.03
N LEU A 488 14.75 -13.90 -30.96
CA LEU A 488 14.07 -14.92 -30.16
C LEU A 488 14.18 -14.58 -28.67
N ALA A 489 13.05 -14.69 -27.97
CA ALA A 489 12.92 -14.55 -26.53
C ALA A 489 13.41 -13.18 -25.98
N CYS A 490 13.40 -12.11 -26.76
CA CYS A 490 13.70 -10.78 -26.26
C CYS A 490 12.56 -10.26 -25.36
N PHE A 491 11.38 -10.01 -25.91
CA PHE A 491 10.23 -9.58 -25.11
C PHE A 491 9.79 -10.68 -24.13
N GLY A 492 9.85 -11.95 -24.54
CA GLY A 492 9.55 -13.08 -23.67
C GLY A 492 10.41 -13.10 -22.40
N THR A 493 11.73 -12.85 -22.51
CA THR A 493 12.61 -12.79 -21.33
C THR A 493 12.33 -11.56 -20.47
N TRP A 494 11.96 -10.42 -21.07
CA TRP A 494 11.59 -9.22 -20.33
C TRP A 494 10.32 -9.42 -19.49
N ILE A 495 9.27 -10.01 -20.07
CA ILE A 495 8.05 -10.35 -19.32
C ILE A 495 8.29 -11.46 -18.29
N LEU A 496 9.09 -12.47 -18.63
CA LEU A 496 9.46 -13.54 -17.71
C LEU A 496 10.18 -13.01 -16.45
N TYR A 497 11.07 -12.04 -16.60
CA TYR A 497 11.74 -11.39 -15.46
C TYR A 497 10.73 -10.82 -14.46
N HIS A 498 9.72 -10.08 -14.94
CA HIS A 498 8.68 -9.50 -14.09
C HIS A 498 7.77 -10.57 -13.49
N THR A 499 7.39 -11.57 -14.29
CA THR A 499 6.59 -12.71 -13.83
C THR A 499 7.27 -13.41 -12.65
N LEU A 500 8.56 -13.73 -12.77
CA LEU A 500 9.33 -14.38 -11.73
C LEU A 500 9.43 -13.53 -10.46
N ARG A 501 9.57 -12.20 -10.58
CA ARG A 501 9.52 -11.28 -9.43
C ARG A 501 8.16 -11.34 -8.72
N VAL A 502 7.05 -11.35 -9.47
CA VAL A 502 5.69 -11.46 -8.93
C VAL A 502 5.49 -12.82 -8.23
N MET A 503 5.97 -13.92 -8.81
CA MET A 503 5.93 -15.24 -8.17
C MET A 503 6.70 -15.27 -6.85
N VAL A 504 7.89 -14.66 -6.82
CA VAL A 504 8.71 -14.55 -5.59
C VAL A 504 7.98 -13.69 -4.55
N MET A 505 7.43 -12.54 -4.92
CA MET A 505 6.63 -11.69 -4.03
C MET A 505 5.41 -12.44 -3.46
N TYR A 506 4.73 -13.23 -4.30
CA TYR A 506 3.60 -14.06 -3.87
C TYR A 506 4.06 -15.08 -2.82
N LEU A 507 5.15 -15.82 -3.03
CA LEU A 507 5.60 -16.77 -2.00
C LEU A 507 6.07 -16.07 -0.72
N LEU A 508 6.89 -15.02 -0.83
CA LEU A 508 7.48 -14.37 0.34
C LEU A 508 6.44 -13.65 1.22
N SER A 509 5.39 -13.07 0.64
CA SER A 509 4.31 -12.46 1.41
C SER A 509 3.56 -13.45 2.30
N GLY A 510 3.70 -14.77 2.07
CA GLY A 510 3.07 -15.77 2.92
C GLY A 510 3.82 -16.00 4.21
N PHE A 511 5.11 -15.67 4.26
CA PHE A 511 5.84 -15.56 5.52
C PHE A 511 5.48 -14.26 6.23
N GLU A 512 5.40 -13.14 5.51
CA GLU A 512 5.03 -11.83 6.09
C GLU A 512 3.65 -11.86 6.75
N LEU A 513 2.70 -12.57 6.14
CA LEU A 513 1.31 -12.69 6.61
C LEU A 513 1.07 -13.95 7.46
N GLU A 514 2.12 -14.70 7.82
CA GLU A 514 2.04 -15.92 8.63
C GLU A 514 1.06 -16.99 8.08
N LEU A 515 0.97 -17.09 6.74
CA LEU A 515 0.06 -18.00 6.05
C LEU A 515 0.56 -19.44 5.96
N TYR A 516 1.85 -19.67 6.24
CA TYR A 516 2.49 -20.98 6.18
C TYR A 516 2.73 -21.52 7.58
N SER A 517 2.35 -22.78 7.80
CA SER A 517 2.79 -23.52 9.00
C SER A 517 4.25 -23.96 8.86
N VAL A 518 4.95 -24.15 9.98
CA VAL A 518 6.39 -24.52 10.00
C VAL A 518 6.68 -25.78 9.17
N HIS A 519 5.80 -26.78 9.19
CA HIS A 519 5.98 -28.01 8.42
C HIS A 519 5.87 -27.81 6.90
N GLU A 520 5.30 -26.69 6.44
CA GLU A 520 5.19 -26.31 5.03
C GLU A 520 6.44 -25.60 4.51
N TYR A 521 7.25 -25.01 5.38
CA TYR A 521 8.38 -24.17 5.00
C TYR A 521 9.34 -24.87 4.03
N HIS A 522 9.51 -26.19 4.17
CA HIS A 522 10.52 -26.93 3.43
C HIS A 522 10.27 -26.91 1.91
N TYR A 523 9.03 -27.08 1.45
CA TYR A 523 8.73 -27.03 0.02
C TYR A 523 8.63 -25.59 -0.50
N ILE A 524 8.27 -24.61 0.34
CA ILE A 524 8.27 -23.19 -0.04
C ILE A 524 9.70 -22.71 -0.29
N PHE A 525 10.61 -22.95 0.67
CA PHE A 525 12.02 -22.59 0.52
C PHE A 525 12.71 -23.42 -0.57
N TRP A 526 12.32 -24.68 -0.75
CA TRP A 526 12.81 -25.50 -1.87
C TRP A 526 12.41 -24.89 -3.22
N TYR A 527 11.14 -24.51 -3.38
CA TYR A 527 10.64 -23.93 -4.63
C TYR A 527 11.33 -22.59 -4.94
N LEU A 528 11.55 -21.76 -3.92
CA LEU A 528 12.35 -20.53 -4.08
C LEU A 528 13.81 -20.84 -4.48
N TYR A 529 14.44 -21.81 -3.81
CA TYR A 529 15.85 -22.16 -3.98
C TYR A 529 16.17 -22.83 -5.33
N GLU A 530 15.52 -23.98 -5.58
CA GLU A 530 15.83 -24.86 -6.70
C GLU A 530 15.22 -24.32 -8.00
N PHE A 531 14.10 -23.62 -7.90
CA PHE A 531 13.29 -23.23 -9.05
C PHE A 531 13.30 -21.72 -9.30
N LEU A 532 12.59 -20.91 -8.51
CA LEU A 532 12.31 -19.51 -8.87
C LEU A 532 13.56 -18.63 -8.95
N TYR A 533 14.44 -18.65 -7.94
CA TYR A 533 15.65 -17.82 -8.00
C TYR A 533 16.62 -18.30 -9.10
N GLY A 534 16.65 -19.60 -9.39
CA GLY A 534 17.43 -20.14 -10.51
C GLY A 534 16.97 -19.60 -11.86
N TRP A 535 15.64 -19.62 -12.10
CA TRP A 535 15.03 -19.02 -13.29
C TRP A 535 15.25 -17.50 -13.37
N LEU A 536 15.12 -16.79 -12.24
CA LEU A 536 15.29 -15.34 -12.19
C LEU A 536 16.72 -14.92 -12.52
N VAL A 537 17.71 -15.59 -11.93
CA VAL A 537 19.13 -15.38 -12.24
C VAL A 537 19.41 -15.71 -13.71
N SER A 538 18.83 -16.79 -14.25
CA SER A 538 18.96 -17.16 -15.66
C SER A 538 18.39 -16.10 -16.61
N ALA A 539 17.20 -15.57 -16.31
CA ALA A 539 16.55 -14.52 -17.12
C ALA A 539 17.39 -13.23 -17.16
N ILE A 540 17.90 -12.78 -16.00
CA ILE A 540 18.75 -11.58 -15.93
C ILE A 540 20.11 -11.82 -16.60
N THR A 541 20.67 -13.02 -16.46
CA THR A 541 21.94 -13.39 -17.13
C THR A 541 21.76 -13.38 -18.65
N ARG A 542 20.66 -13.93 -19.15
CA ARG A 542 20.30 -13.87 -20.57
C ARG A 542 20.15 -12.42 -21.03
N ALA A 543 19.55 -11.56 -20.22
CA ALA A 543 19.43 -10.13 -20.51
C ALA A 543 20.78 -9.44 -20.66
N ASN A 544 21.70 -9.70 -19.74
CA ASN A 544 23.08 -9.23 -19.86
C ASN A 544 23.76 -9.72 -21.14
N THR A 545 23.55 -10.98 -21.55
CA THR A 545 24.12 -11.50 -22.80
C THR A 545 23.64 -10.72 -24.01
N PHE A 546 22.33 -10.44 -24.12
CA PHE A 546 21.79 -9.64 -25.22
C PHE A 546 22.36 -8.21 -25.27
N LEU A 547 22.55 -7.57 -24.11
CA LEU A 547 23.21 -6.27 -24.00
C LEU A 547 24.67 -6.33 -24.48
N MET A 548 25.40 -7.37 -24.11
CA MET A 548 26.79 -7.56 -24.57
C MET A 548 26.87 -7.80 -26.08
N GLU A 549 25.96 -8.61 -26.64
CA GLU A 549 25.87 -8.82 -28.09
C GLU A 549 25.56 -7.51 -28.82
N GLN A 550 24.70 -6.65 -28.25
CA GLN A 550 24.41 -5.33 -28.80
C GLN A 550 25.65 -4.43 -28.82
N ASP A 551 26.45 -4.43 -27.75
CA ASP A 551 27.69 -3.65 -27.68
C ASP A 551 28.69 -4.10 -28.75
N VAL A 552 28.88 -5.40 -28.91
CA VAL A 552 29.73 -5.97 -29.97
C VAL A 552 29.22 -5.57 -31.35
N HIS A 553 27.91 -5.66 -31.58
CA HIS A 553 27.31 -5.25 -32.85
C HIS A 553 27.55 -3.74 -33.12
N ASN A 554 27.36 -2.88 -32.12
CA ASN A 554 27.65 -1.45 -32.23
C ASN A 554 29.11 -1.14 -32.60
N ASP A 555 30.05 -1.91 -32.07
CA ASP A 555 31.49 -1.73 -32.31
C ASP A 555 31.92 -2.20 -33.70
N THR A 556 31.35 -3.32 -34.21
CA THR A 556 31.61 -3.78 -35.58
C THR A 556 31.15 -2.77 -36.64
N HIS A 557 30.02 -2.09 -36.40
CA HIS A 557 29.49 -1.07 -37.33
C HIS A 557 30.19 0.30 -37.23
N LYS A 558 30.94 0.60 -36.17
CA LYS A 558 31.82 1.80 -36.10
C LYS A 558 33.12 1.65 -36.91
N GLY A 559 33.48 0.42 -37.30
CA GLY A 559 34.78 0.07 -37.92
C GLY A 559 34.95 0.42 -39.41
N ARG A 560 33.94 0.94 -40.11
CA ARG A 560 34.04 1.23 -41.57
C ARG A 560 34.46 2.65 -41.95
N GLY A 561 34.58 3.59 -41.01
CA GLY A 561 34.87 5.02 -41.32
C GLY A 561 35.99 5.72 -40.52
N SER A 562 36.61 5.07 -39.53
CA SER A 562 37.62 5.75 -38.68
C SER A 562 38.75 4.80 -38.27
N LYS A 563 39.72 4.60 -39.15
CA LYS A 563 40.96 3.85 -38.86
C LYS A 563 42.09 4.70 -38.26
N LYS A 564 41.85 5.94 -37.81
CA LYS A 564 42.93 6.87 -37.38
C LYS A 564 42.99 7.26 -35.90
N SER A 565 42.15 6.76 -34.99
CA SER A 565 42.28 7.12 -33.55
C SER A 565 42.27 5.95 -32.54
N ALA A 566 42.53 4.71 -32.98
CA ALA A 566 42.34 3.51 -32.16
C ALA A 566 43.55 3.10 -31.29
N ARG A 567 44.40 4.02 -30.84
CA ARG A 567 45.57 3.66 -30.00
C ARG A 567 45.54 4.13 -28.55
N ASN A 568 44.52 4.89 -28.10
CA ASN A 568 44.52 5.45 -26.73
C ASN A 568 43.17 5.48 -25.98
N LYS A 569 42.23 4.58 -26.26
CA LYS A 569 41.10 4.35 -25.34
C LYS A 569 41.37 3.08 -24.53
N LYS A 570 41.79 3.25 -23.27
CA LYS A 570 41.67 2.21 -22.22
C LYS A 570 40.31 1.53 -22.39
N LYS A 571 40.29 0.20 -22.47
CA LYS A 571 39.05 -0.61 -22.44
C LYS A 571 38.15 -0.05 -21.34
N LYS A 572 37.09 0.69 -21.72
CA LYS A 572 36.03 1.06 -20.78
C LYS A 572 35.44 -0.29 -20.38
N SER A 573 35.63 -0.69 -19.12
CA SER A 573 35.00 -1.90 -18.57
C SER A 573 33.54 -1.89 -18.99
N THR A 574 33.11 -2.91 -19.75
CA THR A 574 31.69 -3.11 -20.09
C THR A 574 30.90 -3.03 -18.81
N SER A 575 30.08 -1.99 -18.66
CA SER A 575 29.19 -1.82 -17.53
C SER A 575 28.27 -3.03 -17.50
N ARG A 576 28.28 -3.80 -16.43
CA ARG A 576 27.33 -4.91 -16.21
C ARG A 576 26.26 -4.40 -15.25
N PRO A 577 25.18 -3.78 -15.75
CA PRO A 577 24.25 -3.01 -14.94
C PRO A 577 23.54 -3.86 -13.87
N TYR A 578 23.30 -5.15 -14.14
CA TYR A 578 22.51 -6.03 -13.26
C TYR A 578 23.35 -6.96 -12.36
N ASN A 579 24.67 -6.78 -12.28
CA ASN A 579 25.50 -7.70 -11.49
C ASN A 579 25.17 -7.69 -9.99
N LEU A 580 24.88 -6.51 -9.42
CA LEU A 580 24.50 -6.41 -8.01
C LEU A 580 23.18 -7.16 -7.76
N GLU A 581 22.19 -6.97 -8.64
CA GLU A 581 20.91 -7.66 -8.56
C GLU A 581 21.06 -9.18 -8.70
N ILE A 582 21.86 -9.67 -9.66
CA ILE A 582 22.19 -11.10 -9.78
C ILE A 582 22.80 -11.62 -8.48
N LEU A 583 23.77 -10.89 -7.92
CA LEU A 583 24.46 -11.30 -6.69
C LEU A 583 23.51 -11.35 -5.49
N MET A 584 22.57 -10.40 -5.39
CA MET A 584 21.52 -10.38 -4.38
C MET A 584 20.59 -11.60 -4.50
N TYR A 585 20.08 -11.88 -5.71
CA TYR A 585 19.21 -13.06 -5.91
C TYR A 585 19.95 -14.38 -5.71
N GLN A 586 21.23 -14.48 -6.08
CA GLN A 586 22.04 -15.66 -5.76
C GLN A 586 22.29 -15.83 -4.26
N ALA A 587 22.44 -14.73 -3.52
CA ALA A 587 22.53 -14.78 -2.07
C ALA A 587 21.21 -15.25 -1.44
N MET A 588 20.07 -14.69 -1.86
CA MET A 588 18.73 -15.12 -1.42
C MET A 588 18.42 -16.57 -1.79
N GLN A 589 18.83 -17.00 -3.00
CA GLN A 589 18.78 -18.39 -3.42
C GLN A 589 19.50 -19.29 -2.40
N ASN A 590 20.75 -18.97 -2.07
CA ASN A 590 21.50 -19.74 -1.09
C ASN A 590 20.91 -19.67 0.32
N ILE A 591 20.34 -18.54 0.75
CA ILE A 591 19.60 -18.47 2.02
C ILE A 591 18.43 -19.47 2.01
N CYS A 592 17.64 -19.51 0.93
CA CYS A 592 16.55 -20.48 0.77
C CYS A 592 17.07 -21.93 0.77
N GLY A 593 18.19 -22.20 0.10
CA GLY A 593 18.85 -23.50 0.13
C GLY A 593 19.30 -23.90 1.54
N GLY A 594 19.78 -22.94 2.33
CA GLY A 594 20.11 -23.11 3.75
C GLY A 594 18.89 -23.55 4.57
N TYR A 595 17.76 -22.85 4.44
CA TYR A 595 16.51 -23.22 5.12
C TYR A 595 15.96 -24.56 4.66
N TYR A 596 15.92 -24.81 3.35
CA TYR A 596 15.44 -26.08 2.81
C TYR A 596 16.21 -27.25 3.45
N LYS A 597 17.55 -27.21 3.43
CA LYS A 597 18.37 -28.27 4.04
C LYS A 597 18.19 -28.36 5.56
N ALA A 598 18.06 -27.22 6.25
CA ALA A 598 17.77 -27.19 7.68
C ALA A 598 16.46 -27.89 8.03
N LEU A 599 15.37 -27.52 7.34
CA LEU A 599 14.02 -28.01 7.59
C LEU A 599 13.90 -29.50 7.32
N VAL A 600 14.55 -30.00 6.26
CA VAL A 600 14.59 -31.43 5.99
C VAL A 600 15.39 -32.17 7.08
N GLY A 601 16.51 -31.59 7.56
CA GLY A 601 17.25 -32.13 8.70
C GLY A 601 16.41 -32.21 9.97
N PHE A 602 15.65 -31.14 10.27
CA PHE A 602 14.74 -31.11 11.42
C PHE A 602 13.60 -32.12 11.30
N ARG A 603 13.05 -32.33 10.10
CA ARG A 603 12.06 -33.39 9.85
C ARG A 603 12.65 -34.78 10.11
N MET A 604 13.88 -35.04 9.67
CA MET A 604 14.56 -36.32 9.90
C MET A 604 14.85 -36.58 11.38
N ASP A 605 15.17 -35.54 12.15
CA ASP A 605 15.35 -35.63 13.61
C ASP A 605 14.02 -35.68 14.39
N GLY A 606 12.87 -35.58 13.71
CA GLY A 606 11.56 -35.56 14.36
C GLY A 606 11.29 -34.29 15.18
N LYS A 607 12.01 -33.18 14.90
CA LYS A 607 11.85 -31.88 15.57
C LYS A 607 10.70 -31.04 14.99
N ILE A 608 10.20 -31.37 13.81
CA ILE A 608 9.03 -30.71 13.19
C ILE A 608 7.84 -31.66 13.28
N LEU A 609 6.79 -31.21 13.97
CA LEU A 609 5.52 -31.93 14.06
C LEU A 609 4.80 -31.89 12.71
N LEU A 610 4.34 -33.05 12.26
CA LEU A 610 3.53 -33.21 11.05
C LEU A 610 2.06 -33.38 11.44
N PRO A 611 1.10 -32.82 10.66
CA PRO A 611 -0.31 -33.02 10.93
C PRO A 611 -0.74 -34.50 10.82
N GLU A 612 -1.85 -34.85 11.46
CA GLU A 612 -2.40 -36.21 11.42
C GLU A 612 -3.03 -36.54 10.06
N SER A 613 -2.70 -37.70 9.52
CA SER A 613 -3.04 -38.12 8.14
C SER A 613 -4.53 -38.28 7.78
N PRO A 614 -5.52 -38.56 8.65
CA PRO A 614 -6.88 -38.83 8.16
C PRO A 614 -7.59 -37.59 7.59
N PHE A 615 -7.12 -36.39 7.95
CA PHE A 615 -7.69 -35.13 7.51
C PHE A 615 -6.69 -34.24 6.76
N ASP A 616 -5.49 -34.77 6.47
CA ASP A 616 -4.35 -33.99 5.99
C ASP A 616 -3.59 -34.68 4.85
N SER A 617 -3.16 -33.89 3.86
CA SER A 617 -2.35 -34.37 2.75
C SER A 617 -1.34 -33.30 2.31
N GLU A 618 -0.03 -33.61 2.42
CA GLU A 618 1.05 -32.72 2.00
C GLU A 618 0.91 -32.34 0.52
N ARG A 619 0.42 -33.27 -0.31
CA ARG A 619 0.09 -33.02 -1.72
C ARG A 619 -0.92 -31.89 -1.89
N VAL A 620 -2.04 -31.95 -1.17
CA VAL A 620 -3.11 -30.94 -1.28
C VAL A 620 -2.61 -29.57 -0.82
N ARG A 621 -1.84 -29.52 0.28
CA ARG A 621 -1.21 -28.27 0.72
C ARG A 621 -0.26 -27.71 -0.33
N TYR A 622 0.65 -28.53 -0.84
CA TYR A 622 1.61 -28.13 -1.88
C TYR A 622 0.90 -27.57 -3.12
N GLU A 623 -0.07 -28.32 -3.65
CA GLU A 623 -0.84 -27.93 -4.83
C GLU A 623 -1.62 -26.63 -4.57
N HIS A 624 -2.23 -26.45 -3.39
CA HIS A 624 -2.93 -25.22 -3.04
C HIS A 624 -2.00 -24.01 -2.89
N ARG A 625 -0.81 -24.18 -2.27
CA ARG A 625 0.16 -23.07 -2.12
C ARG A 625 0.69 -22.57 -3.45
N LEU A 626 0.83 -23.45 -4.44
CA LEU A 626 1.35 -23.15 -5.77
C LEU A 626 0.27 -22.97 -6.84
N LEU A 627 -1.01 -23.15 -6.50
CA LEU A 627 -2.14 -23.06 -7.44
C LEU A 627 -2.14 -21.76 -8.28
N PRO A 628 -1.80 -20.57 -7.75
CA PRO A 628 -1.75 -19.36 -8.56
C PRO A 628 -0.69 -19.34 -9.66
N PHE A 629 0.21 -20.33 -9.69
CA PHE A 629 1.19 -20.49 -10.77
C PHE A 629 0.69 -21.38 -11.91
N SER A 630 -0.49 -21.99 -11.78
CA SER A 630 -1.00 -23.01 -12.71
C SER A 630 -1.28 -22.50 -14.12
N SER A 631 -1.57 -21.20 -14.28
CA SER A 631 -1.79 -20.56 -15.58
C SER A 631 -0.49 -20.26 -16.34
N LEU A 632 0.65 -20.26 -15.66
CA LEU A 632 1.95 -19.97 -16.27
C LEU A 632 2.56 -21.20 -16.93
N LEU A 633 2.95 -21.05 -18.20
CA LEU A 633 3.69 -22.09 -18.94
C LEU A 633 5.21 -21.99 -18.72
N THR A 634 5.72 -20.77 -18.51
CA THR A 634 7.14 -20.51 -18.27
C THR A 634 7.33 -19.65 -17.01
N PRO A 635 8.05 -20.15 -15.98
CA PRO A 635 8.67 -21.47 -15.91
C PRO A 635 7.61 -22.58 -15.73
N PRO A 636 7.87 -23.82 -16.18
CA PRO A 636 6.87 -24.89 -16.16
C PRO A 636 6.46 -25.25 -14.73
N PRO A 637 5.16 -25.43 -14.43
CA PRO A 637 4.72 -25.72 -13.08
C PRO A 637 5.33 -27.05 -12.61
N VAL A 638 5.89 -27.06 -11.40
CA VAL A 638 6.41 -28.28 -10.79
C VAL A 638 5.28 -28.98 -10.03
N HIS A 639 4.89 -30.16 -10.49
CA HIS A 639 3.85 -30.94 -9.81
C HIS A 639 4.41 -31.64 -8.57
N TYR A 640 3.54 -32.02 -7.63
CA TYR A 640 3.97 -32.62 -6.36
C TYR A 640 4.80 -33.90 -6.55
N GLN A 641 4.47 -34.73 -7.55
CA GLN A 641 5.27 -35.93 -7.86
C GLN A 641 6.69 -35.57 -8.32
N GLU A 642 6.84 -34.55 -9.15
CA GLU A 642 8.15 -34.08 -9.62
C GLU A 642 8.97 -33.49 -8.47
N PHE A 643 8.33 -32.77 -7.56
CA PHE A 643 8.95 -32.32 -6.31
C PHE A 643 9.49 -33.50 -5.50
N LEU A 644 8.70 -34.57 -5.31
CA LEU A 644 9.17 -35.78 -4.63
C LEU A 644 10.32 -36.45 -5.38
N ASP A 645 10.24 -36.58 -6.70
CA ASP A 645 11.27 -37.22 -7.50
C ASP A 645 12.60 -36.44 -7.45
N MET A 646 12.54 -35.10 -7.55
CA MET A 646 13.72 -34.23 -7.45
C MET A 646 14.34 -34.27 -6.06
N THR A 647 13.52 -34.23 -5.00
CA THR A 647 14.02 -34.25 -3.62
C THR A 647 14.55 -35.63 -3.22
N ASN A 648 13.87 -36.72 -3.60
CA ASN A 648 14.34 -38.09 -3.38
C ASN A 648 15.60 -38.42 -4.18
N ALA A 649 15.70 -37.98 -5.44
CA ALA A 649 16.92 -38.14 -6.24
C ALA A 649 18.10 -37.38 -5.63
N GLN A 650 17.87 -36.18 -5.06
CA GLN A 650 18.91 -35.47 -4.30
C GLN A 650 19.36 -36.26 -3.05
N MET A 651 18.47 -37.02 -2.41
CA MET A 651 18.79 -37.85 -1.25
C MET A 651 19.55 -39.14 -1.62
N HIS A 652 19.28 -39.73 -2.80
CA HIS A 652 19.84 -41.03 -3.16
C HIS A 652 21.02 -40.99 -4.15
N LYS A 653 21.43 -39.80 -4.61
CA LYS A 653 22.49 -39.57 -5.61
C LYS A 653 23.89 -40.15 -5.28
N ARG A 654 24.16 -40.66 -4.08
CA ARG A 654 25.52 -41.05 -3.63
C ARG A 654 25.70 -42.48 -3.10
N ASN A 655 24.71 -43.36 -3.19
CA ASN A 655 24.75 -44.71 -2.56
C ASN A 655 25.04 -44.70 -1.02
N GLU A 656 25.11 -43.52 -0.40
CA GLU A 656 25.28 -43.31 1.04
C GLU A 656 23.93 -42.94 1.65
N LYS A 657 23.63 -43.46 2.84
CA LYS A 657 22.44 -43.10 3.60
C LYS A 657 22.57 -41.64 4.05
N VAL A 658 21.73 -40.75 3.52
CA VAL A 658 21.69 -39.35 3.96
C VAL A 658 21.27 -39.29 5.42
N THR A 659 22.03 -38.56 6.23
CA THR A 659 21.72 -38.29 7.64
C THR A 659 21.33 -36.83 7.84
N SER A 660 20.71 -36.51 8.98
CA SER A 660 20.37 -35.12 9.33
C SER A 660 21.62 -34.25 9.48
N GLU A 661 22.74 -34.79 9.98
CA GLU A 661 24.01 -34.05 10.07
C GLU A 661 24.55 -33.66 8.70
N MET A 662 24.43 -34.54 7.69
CA MET A 662 24.82 -34.21 6.31
C MET A 662 23.99 -33.05 5.73
N LEU A 663 22.70 -32.99 6.07
CA LEU A 663 21.82 -31.91 5.66
C LEU A 663 22.15 -30.60 6.38
N TYR A 664 22.42 -30.63 7.69
CA TYR A 664 22.86 -29.45 8.42
C TYR A 664 24.18 -28.91 7.85
N LEU A 665 25.16 -29.77 7.54
CA LEU A 665 26.39 -29.37 6.86
C LEU A 665 26.15 -28.81 5.46
N ALA A 666 25.18 -29.34 4.71
CA ALA A 666 24.79 -28.77 3.42
C ALA A 666 24.18 -27.37 3.59
N GLY A 667 23.30 -27.19 4.58
CA GLY A 667 22.75 -25.88 4.92
C GLY A 667 23.84 -24.88 5.34
N CYS A 668 24.84 -25.30 6.11
CA CYS A 668 26.02 -24.49 6.43
C CYS A 668 26.75 -23.99 5.19
N ARG A 669 26.96 -24.86 4.19
CA ARG A 669 27.62 -24.45 2.93
C ARG A 669 26.82 -23.37 2.21
N HIS A 670 25.50 -23.51 2.17
CA HIS A 670 24.61 -22.52 1.56
C HIS A 670 24.64 -21.16 2.29
N PHE A 671 24.45 -21.14 3.61
CA PHE A 671 24.53 -19.89 4.38
C PHE A 671 25.91 -19.23 4.29
N HIS A 672 26.99 -20.03 4.24
CA HIS A 672 28.34 -19.52 4.02
C HIS A 672 28.52 -18.89 2.62
N GLN A 673 27.99 -19.54 1.58
CA GLN A 673 28.00 -18.99 0.22
C GLN A 673 27.21 -17.68 0.13
N ALA A 674 26.01 -17.64 0.72
CA ALA A 674 25.20 -16.42 0.81
C ALA A 674 25.97 -15.28 1.49
N ARG A 675 26.61 -15.55 2.64
CA ARG A 675 27.44 -14.58 3.34
C ARG A 675 28.56 -14.02 2.45
N ASN A 676 29.30 -14.90 1.78
CA ASN A 676 30.40 -14.48 0.91
C ASN A 676 29.90 -13.65 -0.29
N MET A 677 28.72 -13.95 -0.82
CA MET A 677 28.08 -13.17 -1.89
C MET A 677 27.66 -11.78 -1.40
N LEU A 678 27.07 -11.68 -0.21
CA LEU A 678 26.66 -10.42 0.40
C LEU A 678 27.86 -9.53 0.78
N GLU A 679 28.94 -10.10 1.32
CA GLU A 679 30.19 -9.38 1.60
C GLU A 679 30.87 -8.86 0.30
N ARG A 680 30.77 -9.65 -0.79
CA ARG A 680 31.18 -9.20 -2.13
C ARG A 680 30.29 -8.06 -2.64
N ALA A 681 28.99 -8.09 -2.36
CA ALA A 681 28.06 -7.04 -2.77
C ALA A 681 28.43 -5.69 -2.14
N LEU A 682 28.75 -5.67 -0.84
CA LEU A 682 29.18 -4.45 -0.13
C LEU A 682 30.56 -3.94 -0.56
N SER A 683 31.47 -4.83 -0.97
CA SER A 683 32.84 -4.44 -1.32
C SER A 683 33.00 -4.03 -2.79
N LEU A 684 32.24 -4.61 -3.70
CA LEU A 684 32.37 -4.39 -5.15
C LEU A 684 31.45 -3.28 -5.70
N TYR A 685 30.37 -2.95 -4.99
CA TYR A 685 29.37 -2.00 -5.44
C TYR A 685 29.20 -0.86 -4.43
N LEU A 686 28.62 0.25 -4.87
CA LEU A 686 28.21 1.38 -4.02
C LEU A 686 26.68 1.34 -3.88
N PRO A 687 26.12 0.42 -3.07
CA PRO A 687 24.67 0.33 -2.85
C PRO A 687 24.13 1.58 -2.16
N ASN A 688 22.84 1.86 -2.38
CA ASN A 688 22.13 2.88 -1.63
C ASN A 688 21.92 2.45 -0.16
N ALA A 689 21.53 3.38 0.72
CA ALA A 689 21.38 3.09 2.15
C ALA A 689 20.36 1.98 2.45
N SER A 690 19.26 1.89 1.70
CA SER A 690 18.27 0.82 1.88
C SER A 690 18.86 -0.56 1.55
N THR A 691 19.54 -0.67 0.40
CA THR A 691 20.20 -1.90 -0.02
C THR A 691 21.31 -2.30 0.95
N VAL A 692 22.03 -1.34 1.55
CA VAL A 692 23.00 -1.64 2.62
C VAL A 692 22.31 -2.26 3.83
N ASN A 693 21.20 -1.68 4.28
CA ASN A 693 20.43 -2.22 5.42
C ASN A 693 19.92 -3.64 5.12
N GLU A 694 19.34 -3.83 3.94
CA GLU A 694 18.90 -5.15 3.45
C GLU A 694 20.03 -6.18 3.46
N ILE A 695 21.21 -5.82 2.92
CA ILE A 695 22.37 -6.70 2.92
C ILE A 695 22.82 -7.02 4.36
N ASN A 696 22.80 -6.05 5.26
CA ASN A 696 23.19 -6.26 6.66
C ASN A 696 22.23 -7.20 7.40
N ASP A 697 20.92 -7.07 7.17
CA ASP A 697 19.91 -7.95 7.75
C ASP A 697 20.07 -9.38 7.21
N LEU A 698 20.25 -9.55 5.91
CA LEU A 698 20.54 -10.85 5.28
C LEU A 698 21.87 -11.45 5.76
N LEU A 699 22.90 -10.63 5.99
CA LEU A 699 24.18 -11.07 6.55
C LEU A 699 24.01 -11.59 7.98
N LYS A 700 23.21 -10.91 8.80
CA LYS A 700 22.90 -11.36 10.17
C LYS A 700 22.15 -12.69 10.14
N VAL A 701 21.16 -12.83 9.26
CA VAL A 701 20.45 -14.10 9.03
C VAL A 701 21.41 -15.22 8.64
N ALA A 702 22.24 -15.00 7.60
CA ALA A 702 23.17 -16.01 7.11
C ALA A 702 24.21 -16.42 8.17
N LYS A 703 24.77 -15.45 8.92
CA LYS A 703 25.78 -15.72 9.95
C LYS A 703 25.19 -16.49 11.14
N THR A 704 24.05 -16.06 11.65
CA THR A 704 23.41 -16.72 12.80
C THR A 704 22.97 -18.13 12.45
N ASN A 705 22.27 -18.31 11.33
CA ASN A 705 21.77 -19.62 10.93
C ASN A 705 22.89 -20.59 10.54
N PHE A 706 24.01 -20.09 9.98
CA PHE A 706 25.22 -20.89 9.81
C PHE A 706 25.73 -21.49 11.13
N VAL A 707 25.82 -20.67 12.19
CA VAL A 707 26.30 -21.14 13.50
C VAL A 707 25.35 -22.18 14.08
N VAL A 708 24.04 -21.94 14.00
CA VAL A 708 23.02 -22.87 14.52
C VAL A 708 23.10 -24.23 13.83
N LEU A 709 23.17 -24.26 12.50
CA LEU A 709 23.31 -25.52 11.76
C LEU A 709 24.64 -26.21 12.02
N LYS A 710 25.73 -25.46 12.24
CA LYS A 710 27.02 -26.03 12.59
C LYS A 710 26.97 -26.73 13.94
N LEU A 711 26.35 -26.12 14.95
CA LEU A 711 26.15 -26.75 16.26
C LEU A 711 25.35 -28.05 16.16
N LEU A 712 24.27 -28.07 15.37
CA LEU A 712 23.47 -29.28 15.13
C LEU A 712 24.27 -30.38 14.41
N ALA A 713 25.06 -30.00 13.40
CA ALA A 713 25.94 -30.93 12.70
C ALA A 713 27.01 -31.55 13.62
N ASP A 714 27.49 -30.78 14.60
CA ASP A 714 28.46 -31.22 15.62
C ASP A 714 27.79 -32.04 16.76
N GLY A 715 26.47 -32.29 16.68
CA GLY A 715 25.73 -33.13 17.62
C GLY A 715 25.06 -32.38 18.79
N HIS A 716 25.05 -31.04 18.79
CA HIS A 716 24.35 -30.27 19.81
C HIS A 716 22.84 -30.52 19.75
N LYS A 717 22.20 -30.82 20.88
CA LYS A 717 20.76 -31.12 20.99
C LYS A 717 20.30 -32.21 20.00
N LYS A 718 21.14 -33.22 19.75
CA LYS A 718 20.81 -34.35 18.87
C LYS A 718 19.61 -35.15 19.39
N ASP A 719 19.54 -35.39 20.71
CA ASP A 719 18.48 -36.17 21.33
C ASP A 719 17.22 -35.35 21.68
N SER A 720 17.29 -34.01 21.55
CA SER A 720 16.13 -33.15 21.80
C SER A 720 15.15 -33.22 20.64
N LYS A 721 13.87 -33.39 20.96
CA LYS A 721 12.75 -33.31 20.01
C LYS A 721 12.04 -31.96 20.03
N GLU A 722 12.55 -30.99 20.79
CA GLU A 722 11.95 -29.67 20.86
C GLU A 722 12.03 -28.97 19.49
N PRO A 723 10.91 -28.37 19.02
CA PRO A 723 10.88 -27.71 17.72
C PRO A 723 11.72 -26.42 17.74
N PRO A 724 12.43 -26.11 16.65
CA PRO A 724 13.12 -24.83 16.52
C PRO A 724 12.11 -23.69 16.42
N VAL A 725 12.46 -22.53 16.99
CA VAL A 725 11.70 -21.29 16.83
C VAL A 725 12.27 -20.50 15.66
N PHE A 726 11.38 -20.01 14.80
CA PHE A 726 11.70 -19.17 13.65
C PHE A 726 11.35 -17.71 13.97
N ASP A 727 12.37 -16.89 14.21
CA ASP A 727 12.21 -15.49 14.62
C ASP A 727 12.39 -14.53 13.43
N PHE A 728 11.29 -13.91 12.99
CA PHE A 728 11.24 -12.96 11.87
C PHE A 728 11.54 -11.51 12.25
N SER A 729 11.90 -11.22 13.52
CA SER A 729 12.18 -9.85 13.97
C SER A 729 13.36 -9.18 13.26
N CYS A 730 14.28 -9.97 12.69
CA CYS A 730 15.43 -9.46 11.94
C CYS A 730 15.11 -9.20 10.45
N HIS A 731 14.25 -10.01 9.84
CA HIS A 731 13.94 -9.93 8.42
C HIS A 731 12.57 -10.56 8.14
N GLN A 732 11.71 -9.86 7.41
CA GLN A 732 10.29 -10.21 7.21
C GLN A 732 10.06 -11.57 6.54
N HIS A 733 11.00 -12.03 5.70
CA HIS A 733 10.85 -13.29 4.96
C HIS A 733 11.82 -14.40 5.40
N PHE A 734 12.84 -14.08 6.20
CA PHE A 734 13.97 -15.01 6.46
C PHE A 734 14.29 -15.04 7.96
N PRO A 735 13.79 -16.04 8.70
CA PRO A 735 13.83 -16.05 10.16
C PRO A 735 15.18 -16.50 10.75
N LEU A 736 15.55 -15.93 11.89
CA LEU A 736 16.61 -16.50 12.72
C LEU A 736 16.13 -17.82 13.33
N ILE A 737 16.90 -18.90 13.16
CA ILE A 737 16.63 -20.20 13.77
C ILE A 737 17.13 -20.16 15.21
N LYS A 738 16.26 -20.47 16.18
CA LYS A 738 16.62 -20.60 17.59
C LYS A 738 16.33 -22.02 18.08
N LEU A 739 17.31 -22.63 18.74
CA LEU A 739 17.15 -23.94 19.39
C LEU A 739 16.72 -23.71 20.84
N ILE A 740 15.51 -24.14 21.20
CA ILE A 740 15.03 -24.15 22.60
C ILE A 740 15.77 -25.22 23.39
#